data_AF-A0A9X2RTP0-F1
#
_entry.id   AF-A0A9X2RTP0-F1
#
_cell.length_a   1.000
_cell.length_b   1.000
_cell.length_c   1.000
_cell.angle_alpha   90.00
_cell.angle_beta   90.00
_cell.angle_gamma   90.00
#
_symmetry.space_group_name_H-M   'P 1'
#
loop_
_entity.id
_entity.type
_entity.pdbx_description
1 polymer ?
#
loop_
_entity_poly.entity_id
_entity_poly.type
_entity_poly.pdbx_seq_one_letter_code
_entity_poly.pdbx_strand_id
1 'polypeptide(L)'
;MSENSLVRDGHIAVIGMACRVPGASTPDELRQLLRNGESAITRIPADRYADELRDAGIRFGGFVETAAEFDPEFFGISPREALAMDPQQRFALELCWEALENAGLLPAHLEGSRTGVFIGAIADDYATLVHRRDPAAITQHTLTGLNRGIIANRVSYALGLRGPSVAVDTGQSSSLAAVHLACESLRRGETETAVAGGVQLNLAPDSFIAASRFGALSPDGRSYTFDARANGYVRGEGGGLVVLKRLPDALRDGDPVLCVIRGSEANNDGGGDSLTTPAAHGQEAMLRAAYERAGVDPAKVQYVELHGTGPKVGDPVEAEALGAVLGARRADDAPLRVGSVKTNVGHLEGAAGITGLIKTVLSLAHRELFPTLNHETPNPAIPLDTLGLTVQTSLDAWATEADAPRLAGVSSFGMGGTNVHMVLEQAPAENPTPALTPAPTPERPTAPDAVPWVLSARGEGALRAQARRLRSFVAERPELGAVDVGYSLALTRSAFGHRAAVVGRDREAAEGPRRSGRGHGPGHGDERRWDGVPVHRAGCAAAGYGAGVVRSLPGVRGGVRCGVCGVGPSCGWFGAGCGVRRGCGGVGPDGVHTDRAVRFGGGAVPVGGVVGCCAGFPGGAFGGGVGCGACGGGVLAGGRLCAGGGPGAADAGAARRGRDGVAEGRRGGCDTASGRLRGPGERGGGQWSGGDGDFR
;
A
#
# COMPACT_ATOMS: atom_id res chain seq x y z
N MET A 1 -8.55 -0.12 32.30
CA MET A 1 -8.74 0.47 30.96
C MET A 1 -10.19 0.92 30.87
N SER A 2 -10.48 2.03 30.19
CA SER A 2 -11.87 2.46 29.98
C SER A 2 -12.55 1.61 28.90
N GLU A 3 -13.86 1.55 28.92
CA GLU A 3 -14.68 0.84 27.92
C GLU A 3 -14.40 1.33 26.49
N ASN A 4 -14.28 2.65 26.33
CA ASN A 4 -13.88 3.32 25.08
C ASN A 4 -12.43 2.97 24.61
N SER A 5 -11.56 2.47 25.50
CA SER A 5 -10.24 1.93 25.11
C SER A 5 -10.40 0.56 24.48
N LEU A 6 -11.13 -0.34 25.14
CA LEU A 6 -11.35 -1.73 24.69
C LEU A 6 -12.11 -1.78 23.35
N VAL A 7 -13.03 -0.83 23.12
CA VAL A 7 -13.70 -0.66 21.83
C VAL A 7 -12.69 -0.27 20.72
N ARG A 8 -11.77 0.68 20.98
CA ARG A 8 -10.75 1.09 20.01
C ARG A 8 -9.75 -0.03 19.66
N ASP A 9 -9.51 -0.98 20.55
CA ASP A 9 -8.57 -2.10 20.33
C ASP A 9 -9.06 -3.07 19.22
N GLY A 10 -10.38 -3.19 19.01
CA GLY A 10 -10.98 -4.02 17.95
C GLY A 10 -11.16 -3.34 16.59
N HIS A 11 -10.88 -2.04 16.50
CA HIS A 11 -11.03 -1.25 15.27
C HIS A 11 -9.86 -1.47 14.30
N ILE A 12 -10.16 -1.51 12.99
CA ILE A 12 -9.15 -1.67 11.93
C ILE A 12 -9.03 -0.36 11.16
N ALA A 13 -7.82 0.18 11.03
CA ALA A 13 -7.53 1.33 10.19
C ALA A 13 -7.26 0.88 8.74
N VAL A 14 -7.87 1.57 7.77
CA VAL A 14 -7.43 1.53 6.37
C VAL A 14 -6.32 2.58 6.24
N ILE A 15 -5.09 2.13 5.98
CA ILE A 15 -3.91 3.00 5.95
C ILE A 15 -3.38 3.30 4.54
N GLY A 16 -3.73 2.49 3.55
CA GLY A 16 -3.42 2.75 2.14
C GLY A 16 -4.36 2.00 1.22
N MET A 17 -4.41 2.41 -0.05
CA MET A 17 -5.23 1.77 -1.08
C MET A 17 -4.67 1.99 -2.48
N ALA A 18 -4.99 1.07 -3.38
CA ALA A 18 -4.81 1.22 -4.83
C ALA A 18 -6.00 0.58 -5.55
N CYS A 19 -6.35 1.11 -6.73
CA CYS A 19 -7.35 0.53 -7.61
C CYS A 19 -7.03 0.84 -9.07
N ARG A 20 -7.43 -0.08 -9.95
CA ARG A 20 -7.39 0.06 -11.40
C ARG A 20 -8.71 -0.47 -11.94
N VAL A 21 -9.52 0.42 -12.46
CA VAL A 21 -10.91 0.18 -12.87
C VAL A 21 -11.16 0.92 -14.21
N PRO A 22 -12.27 0.68 -14.90
CA PRO A 22 -12.58 1.34 -16.17
C PRO A 22 -12.56 2.86 -16.01
N GLY A 23 -11.77 3.54 -16.84
CA GLY A 23 -11.58 4.99 -16.79
C GLY A 23 -10.67 5.53 -15.66
N ALA A 24 -10.12 4.70 -14.77
CA ALA A 24 -9.25 5.16 -13.67
C ALA A 24 -8.21 4.11 -13.23
N SER A 25 -6.93 4.44 -13.37
CA SER A 25 -5.78 3.61 -12.93
C SER A 25 -5.28 3.96 -11.52
N THR A 26 -5.87 4.94 -10.84
CA THR A 26 -5.54 5.30 -9.45
C THR A 26 -6.79 5.73 -8.65
N PRO A 27 -6.72 5.76 -7.30
CA PRO A 27 -7.82 6.28 -6.47
C PRO A 27 -8.12 7.77 -6.68
N ASP A 28 -7.11 8.61 -6.99
CA ASP A 28 -7.31 10.03 -7.30
C ASP A 28 -8.06 10.20 -8.64
N GLU A 29 -7.74 9.38 -9.65
CA GLU A 29 -8.48 9.34 -10.94
C GLU A 29 -9.92 8.81 -10.75
N LEU A 30 -10.11 7.75 -9.95
CA LEU A 30 -11.44 7.22 -9.64
C LEU A 30 -12.29 8.26 -8.93
N ARG A 31 -11.71 9.02 -7.98
CA ARG A 31 -12.39 10.17 -7.37
C ARG A 31 -12.79 11.21 -8.40
N GLN A 32 -11.95 11.54 -9.38
CA GLN A 32 -12.28 12.54 -10.39
C GLN A 32 -13.44 12.09 -11.30
N LEU A 33 -13.41 10.83 -11.75
CA LEU A 33 -14.47 10.19 -12.53
C LEU A 33 -15.81 10.20 -11.76
N LEU A 34 -15.78 9.78 -10.49
CA LEU A 34 -16.94 9.79 -9.60
C LEU A 34 -17.47 11.22 -9.35
N ARG A 35 -16.57 12.18 -9.12
CA ARG A 35 -16.91 13.60 -8.91
C ARG A 35 -17.60 14.22 -10.12
N ASN A 36 -17.18 13.85 -11.33
CA ASN A 36 -17.77 14.34 -12.57
C ASN A 36 -19.12 13.68 -12.90
N GLY A 37 -19.50 12.60 -12.20
CA GLY A 37 -20.68 11.80 -12.53
C GLY A 37 -20.50 10.99 -13.83
N GLU A 38 -19.27 10.62 -14.16
CA GLU A 38 -18.95 9.92 -15.40
C GLU A 38 -19.23 8.41 -15.33
N SER A 39 -19.52 7.83 -16.49
CA SER A 39 -19.64 6.39 -16.68
C SER A 39 -18.59 5.91 -17.66
N ALA A 40 -17.76 4.96 -17.22
CA ALA A 40 -16.71 4.33 -18.03
C ALA A 40 -17.19 3.02 -18.69
N ILE A 41 -18.49 2.84 -18.83
CA ILE A 41 -19.05 1.78 -19.67
C ILE A 41 -18.88 2.16 -21.14
N THR A 42 -18.06 1.39 -21.85
CA THR A 42 -17.80 1.57 -23.28
C THR A 42 -18.51 0.50 -24.09
N ARG A 43 -18.46 0.62 -25.42
CA ARG A 43 -18.61 -0.56 -26.29
C ARG A 43 -17.44 -1.51 -26.05
N ILE A 44 -17.68 -2.80 -26.26
CA ILE A 44 -16.62 -3.83 -26.17
C ILE A 44 -15.49 -3.49 -27.16
N PRO A 45 -14.21 -3.41 -26.72
CA PRO A 45 -13.10 -3.06 -27.60
C PRO A 45 -12.88 -4.07 -28.72
N ALA A 46 -12.57 -3.58 -29.93
CA ALA A 46 -12.48 -4.39 -31.15
C ALA A 46 -11.23 -5.29 -31.24
N ASP A 47 -10.28 -5.13 -30.32
CA ASP A 47 -9.11 -6.00 -30.12
C ASP A 47 -9.40 -7.17 -29.16
N ARG A 48 -10.61 -7.21 -28.56
CA ARG A 48 -11.14 -8.32 -27.76
C ARG A 48 -12.09 -9.17 -28.61
N TYR A 49 -12.84 -10.05 -27.96
CA TYR A 49 -13.89 -10.94 -28.49
C TYR A 49 -15.20 -10.20 -28.89
N ALA A 50 -15.08 -9.04 -29.53
CA ALA A 50 -16.20 -8.14 -29.80
C ALA A 50 -17.23 -8.69 -30.80
N ASP A 51 -16.80 -9.58 -31.69
CA ASP A 51 -17.65 -10.17 -32.72
C ASP A 51 -18.52 -11.29 -32.13
N GLU A 52 -17.92 -12.20 -31.35
CA GLU A 52 -18.62 -13.30 -30.68
C GLU A 52 -19.68 -12.80 -29.68
N LEU A 53 -19.39 -11.69 -28.98
CA LEU A 53 -20.35 -11.06 -28.08
C LEU A 53 -21.44 -10.28 -28.81
N ARG A 54 -21.11 -9.62 -29.93
CA ARG A 54 -22.11 -8.95 -30.78
C ARG A 54 -23.14 -9.93 -31.32
N ASP A 55 -22.71 -11.12 -31.73
CA ASP A 55 -23.58 -12.20 -32.20
C ASP A 55 -24.44 -12.79 -31.06
N ALA A 56 -23.94 -12.76 -29.82
CA ALA A 56 -24.72 -13.03 -28.61
C ALA A 56 -25.60 -11.84 -28.16
N GLY A 57 -25.63 -10.73 -28.91
CA GLY A 57 -26.40 -9.52 -28.62
C GLY A 57 -25.79 -8.59 -27.57
N ILE A 58 -24.64 -8.94 -26.99
CA ILE A 58 -23.95 -8.22 -25.91
C ILE A 58 -23.04 -7.15 -26.55
N ARG A 59 -23.10 -5.90 -26.07
CA ARG A 59 -22.48 -4.75 -26.77
C ARG A 59 -21.61 -3.84 -25.91
N PHE A 60 -21.71 -3.95 -24.58
CA PHE A 60 -21.15 -2.98 -23.64
C PHE A 60 -20.47 -3.65 -22.45
N GLY A 61 -19.48 -2.98 -21.88
CA GLY A 61 -18.74 -3.43 -20.70
C GLY A 61 -17.87 -2.30 -20.14
N GLY A 62 -17.45 -2.42 -18.88
CA GLY A 62 -16.36 -1.62 -18.33
C GLY A 62 -15.04 -2.37 -18.48
N PHE A 63 -14.07 -1.81 -19.20
CA PHE A 63 -12.78 -2.46 -19.49
C PHE A 63 -11.59 -1.68 -18.95
N VAL A 64 -10.49 -2.36 -18.62
CA VAL A 64 -9.21 -1.73 -18.27
C VAL A 64 -8.24 -1.85 -19.45
N GLU A 65 -7.72 -0.71 -19.92
CA GLU A 65 -6.89 -0.65 -21.12
C GLU A 65 -5.62 -1.53 -20.99
N THR A 66 -5.00 -1.48 -19.81
CA THR A 66 -3.71 -2.10 -19.48
C THR A 66 -3.81 -3.57 -19.04
N ALA A 67 -4.94 -4.26 -19.23
CA ALA A 67 -5.16 -5.64 -18.77
C ALA A 67 -4.07 -6.66 -19.19
N ALA A 68 -3.37 -6.41 -20.30
CA ALA A 68 -2.30 -7.27 -20.80
C ALA A 68 -0.90 -6.88 -20.30
N GLU A 69 -0.72 -5.67 -19.78
CA GLU A 69 0.56 -5.09 -19.38
C GLU A 69 1.05 -5.62 -18.03
N PHE A 70 2.37 -5.59 -17.82
CA PHE A 70 3.05 -5.98 -16.58
C PHE A 70 4.54 -5.61 -16.65
N ASP A 71 5.18 -5.26 -15.52
CA ASP A 71 6.65 -5.21 -15.41
C ASP A 71 7.20 -6.48 -14.72
N PRO A 72 7.58 -7.53 -15.48
CA PRO A 72 8.07 -8.77 -14.88
C PRO A 72 9.47 -8.63 -14.27
N GLU A 73 10.33 -7.75 -14.79
CA GLU A 73 11.68 -7.53 -14.25
C GLU A 73 11.62 -6.84 -12.88
N PHE A 74 10.59 -6.01 -12.66
CA PHE A 74 10.32 -5.42 -11.36
C PHE A 74 10.02 -6.44 -10.26
N PHE A 75 9.28 -7.51 -10.57
CA PHE A 75 8.99 -8.60 -9.63
C PHE A 75 9.99 -9.78 -9.71
N GLY A 76 11.06 -9.68 -10.51
CA GLY A 76 12.06 -10.74 -10.68
C GLY A 76 11.54 -11.97 -11.43
N ILE A 77 10.47 -11.81 -12.19
CA ILE A 77 9.77 -12.86 -12.95
C ILE A 77 10.36 -12.93 -14.36
N SER A 78 10.54 -14.15 -14.90
CA SER A 78 11.05 -14.30 -16.27
C SER A 78 9.96 -13.95 -17.31
N PRO A 79 10.29 -13.40 -18.50
CA PRO A 79 9.31 -13.15 -19.55
C PRO A 79 8.52 -14.40 -19.98
N ARG A 80 9.14 -15.59 -19.92
CA ARG A 80 8.46 -16.88 -20.20
C ARG A 80 7.43 -17.24 -19.14
N GLU A 81 7.69 -16.93 -17.88
CA GLU A 81 6.72 -17.15 -16.80
C GLU A 81 5.59 -16.12 -16.85
N ALA A 82 5.91 -14.84 -17.07
CA ALA A 82 4.91 -13.77 -17.20
C ALA A 82 3.90 -14.03 -18.33
N LEU A 83 4.35 -14.61 -19.45
CA LEU A 83 3.51 -15.05 -20.57
C LEU A 83 2.60 -16.25 -20.25
N ALA A 84 2.83 -16.96 -19.15
CA ALA A 84 2.00 -18.08 -18.68
C ALA A 84 1.16 -17.73 -17.43
N MET A 85 1.39 -16.56 -16.82
CA MET A 85 0.62 -16.05 -15.68
C MET A 85 -0.70 -15.42 -16.12
N ASP A 86 -1.77 -15.79 -15.45
CA ASP A 86 -3.04 -15.07 -15.47
C ASP A 86 -2.79 -13.57 -15.17
N PRO A 87 -3.26 -12.66 -16.04
CA PRO A 87 -3.32 -11.22 -15.76
C PRO A 87 -3.78 -10.84 -14.35
N GLN A 88 -4.68 -11.62 -13.73
CA GLN A 88 -5.15 -11.38 -12.35
C GLN A 88 -4.01 -11.50 -11.31
N GLN A 89 -3.05 -12.42 -11.51
CA GLN A 89 -1.85 -12.51 -10.65
C GLN A 89 -0.93 -11.29 -10.82
N ARG A 90 -0.87 -10.73 -12.04
CA ARG A 90 -0.07 -9.55 -12.39
C ARG A 90 -0.66 -8.28 -11.78
N PHE A 91 -1.98 -8.10 -11.94
CA PHE A 91 -2.75 -7.02 -11.32
C PHE A 91 -2.61 -7.04 -9.79
N ALA A 92 -2.70 -8.21 -9.15
CA ALA A 92 -2.54 -8.33 -7.70
C ALA A 92 -1.15 -7.91 -7.19
N LEU A 93 -0.08 -8.23 -7.92
CA LEU A 93 1.29 -7.81 -7.58
C LEU A 93 1.46 -6.29 -7.66
N GLU A 94 1.03 -5.67 -8.75
CA GLU A 94 1.18 -4.23 -8.94
C GLU A 94 0.29 -3.41 -8.01
N LEU A 95 -1.00 -3.78 -7.87
CA LEU A 95 -1.92 -3.15 -6.92
C LEU A 95 -1.43 -3.29 -5.47
N CYS A 96 -0.75 -4.38 -5.10
CA CYS A 96 -0.21 -4.54 -3.77
C CYS A 96 0.96 -3.58 -3.53
N TRP A 97 1.88 -3.47 -4.49
CA TRP A 97 2.98 -2.51 -4.42
C TRP A 97 2.47 -1.06 -4.35
N GLU A 98 1.50 -0.71 -5.19
CA GLU A 98 0.85 0.61 -5.20
C GLU A 98 0.13 0.91 -3.88
N ALA A 99 -0.60 -0.05 -3.31
CA ALA A 99 -1.30 0.14 -2.04
C ALA A 99 -0.34 0.32 -0.85
N LEU A 100 0.80 -0.39 -0.84
CA LEU A 100 1.87 -0.22 0.16
C LEU A 100 2.57 1.14 0.01
N GLU A 101 2.88 1.56 -1.21
CA GLU A 101 3.42 2.91 -1.47
C GLU A 101 2.45 4.04 -1.10
N ASN A 102 1.12 3.81 -1.20
CA ASN A 102 0.10 4.74 -0.70
C ASN A 102 -0.02 4.72 0.83
N ALA A 103 0.15 3.58 1.49
CA ALA A 103 0.29 3.50 2.95
C ALA A 103 1.59 4.13 3.49
N GLY A 104 2.53 4.47 2.60
CA GLY A 104 3.86 4.95 2.96
C GLY A 104 4.83 3.86 3.44
N LEU A 105 4.43 2.59 3.35
CA LEU A 105 5.21 1.45 3.82
C LEU A 105 6.23 1.03 2.76
N LEU A 106 7.48 0.82 3.20
CA LEU A 106 8.52 0.20 2.38
C LEU A 106 8.34 -1.33 2.39
N PRO A 107 8.15 -2.00 1.23
CA PRO A 107 7.95 -3.46 1.22
C PRO A 107 9.12 -4.25 1.81
N ALA A 108 10.35 -3.73 1.73
CA ALA A 108 11.54 -4.31 2.38
C ALA A 108 11.47 -4.32 3.92
N HIS A 109 10.61 -3.50 4.55
CA HIS A 109 10.35 -3.56 5.99
C HIS A 109 9.28 -4.60 6.36
N LEU A 110 8.63 -5.22 5.38
CA LEU A 110 7.65 -6.31 5.56
C LEU A 110 8.25 -7.68 5.25
N GLU A 111 9.51 -7.76 4.79
CA GLU A 111 10.15 -9.05 4.51
C GLU A 111 10.26 -9.87 5.81
N GLY A 112 9.70 -11.07 5.80
CA GLY A 112 9.68 -11.98 6.94
C GLY A 112 8.69 -11.61 8.06
N SER A 113 7.92 -10.52 7.93
CA SER A 113 6.86 -10.11 8.87
C SER A 113 5.65 -11.04 8.79
N ARG A 114 4.73 -10.93 9.76
CA ARG A 114 3.42 -11.57 9.71
C ARG A 114 2.40 -10.69 8.99
N THR A 115 2.77 -10.18 7.81
CA THR A 115 1.83 -9.52 6.91
C THR A 115 1.00 -10.57 6.16
N GLY A 116 -0.32 -10.47 6.24
CA GLY A 116 -1.27 -11.36 5.58
C GLY A 116 -1.76 -10.81 4.23
N VAL A 117 -2.21 -11.70 3.34
CA VAL A 117 -2.71 -11.37 1.99
C VAL A 117 -4.03 -12.10 1.73
N PHE A 118 -5.10 -11.34 1.46
CA PHE A 118 -6.45 -11.86 1.29
C PHE A 118 -7.08 -11.30 0.02
N ILE A 119 -7.21 -12.10 -1.04
CA ILE A 119 -7.63 -11.61 -2.36
C ILE A 119 -8.86 -12.36 -2.87
N GLY A 120 -9.95 -11.64 -3.08
CA GLY A 120 -11.13 -12.14 -3.79
C GLY A 120 -10.89 -12.25 -5.30
N ALA A 121 -11.13 -13.42 -5.88
CA ALA A 121 -11.01 -13.65 -7.34
C ALA A 121 -11.84 -14.86 -7.77
N ILE A 122 -12.77 -14.67 -8.73
CA ILE A 122 -13.76 -15.70 -9.09
C ILE A 122 -13.58 -16.27 -10.50
N ALA A 123 -13.15 -15.46 -11.47
CA ALA A 123 -12.99 -15.91 -12.86
C ALA A 123 -11.68 -16.68 -13.10
N ASP A 124 -11.73 -17.62 -14.03
CA ASP A 124 -10.60 -18.37 -14.58
C ASP A 124 -10.54 -18.31 -16.12
N ASP A 125 -11.09 -17.24 -16.71
CA ASP A 125 -11.12 -16.98 -18.16
C ASP A 125 -9.77 -17.23 -18.85
N TYR A 126 -8.65 -16.84 -18.21
CA TYR A 126 -7.31 -17.08 -18.76
C TYR A 126 -6.93 -18.56 -18.80
N ALA A 127 -7.35 -19.37 -17.83
CA ALA A 127 -7.19 -20.82 -17.87
C ALA A 127 -8.03 -21.43 -19.00
N THR A 128 -9.27 -20.95 -19.19
CA THR A 128 -10.11 -21.33 -20.33
C THR A 128 -9.45 -20.99 -21.67
N LEU A 129 -8.82 -19.82 -21.81
CA LEU A 129 -8.05 -19.45 -23.02
C LEU A 129 -6.82 -20.33 -23.25
N VAL A 130 -6.10 -20.73 -22.19
CA VAL A 130 -4.91 -21.60 -22.32
C VAL A 130 -5.30 -23.04 -22.64
N HIS A 131 -6.36 -23.58 -22.02
CA HIS A 131 -6.85 -24.94 -22.29
C HIS A 131 -7.51 -25.10 -23.68
N ARG A 132 -7.78 -23.99 -24.39
CA ARG A 132 -8.22 -23.99 -25.80
C ARG A 132 -7.07 -24.01 -26.82
N ARG A 133 -5.83 -23.82 -26.37
CA ARG A 133 -4.64 -23.90 -27.23
C ARG A 133 -4.18 -25.35 -27.37
N ASP A 134 -3.29 -25.58 -28.33
CA ASP A 134 -2.58 -26.84 -28.47
C ASP A 134 -1.93 -27.26 -27.12
N PRO A 135 -1.99 -28.54 -26.69
CA PRO A 135 -1.32 -29.03 -25.49
C PRO A 135 0.18 -28.67 -25.40
N ALA A 136 0.87 -28.45 -26.52
CA ALA A 136 2.25 -27.96 -26.55
C ALA A 136 2.43 -26.53 -26.01
N ALA A 137 1.34 -25.77 -25.81
CA ALA A 137 1.35 -24.49 -25.11
C ALA A 137 1.40 -24.63 -23.57
N ILE A 138 1.21 -25.84 -23.03
CA ILE A 138 1.37 -26.11 -21.59
C ILE A 138 2.86 -26.16 -21.27
N THR A 139 3.28 -25.39 -20.27
CA THR A 139 4.68 -25.30 -19.84
C THR A 139 4.81 -25.58 -18.34
N GLN A 140 6.06 -25.72 -17.87
CA GLN A 140 6.40 -25.79 -16.44
C GLN A 140 5.80 -24.64 -15.60
N HIS A 141 5.50 -23.48 -16.19
CA HIS A 141 4.94 -22.32 -15.49
C HIS A 141 3.40 -22.33 -15.46
N THR A 142 2.73 -23.14 -16.29
CA THR A 142 1.27 -23.10 -16.46
C THR A 142 0.52 -23.45 -15.18
N LEU A 143 0.97 -24.45 -14.40
CA LEU A 143 0.32 -24.82 -13.13
C LEU A 143 0.34 -23.66 -12.11
N THR A 144 1.46 -22.97 -11.99
CA THR A 144 1.61 -21.77 -11.13
C THR A 144 0.96 -20.52 -11.72
N GLY A 145 0.82 -20.45 -13.04
CA GLY A 145 0.28 -19.29 -13.75
C GLY A 145 -1.26 -19.27 -13.80
N LEU A 146 -1.92 -20.42 -13.75
CA LEU A 146 -3.38 -20.55 -13.85
C LEU A 146 -4.10 -20.76 -12.50
N ASN A 147 -3.41 -21.23 -11.46
CA ASN A 147 -4.06 -21.56 -10.19
C ASN A 147 -4.48 -20.29 -9.42
N ARG A 148 -5.78 -20.13 -9.16
CA ARG A 148 -6.36 -18.96 -8.46
C ARG A 148 -5.77 -18.73 -7.06
N GLY A 149 -5.38 -19.78 -6.34
CA GLY A 149 -4.69 -19.67 -5.04
C GLY A 149 -3.33 -18.96 -5.13
N ILE A 150 -2.68 -18.98 -6.29
CA ILE A 150 -1.39 -18.30 -6.50
C ILE A 150 -1.54 -16.77 -6.65
N ILE A 151 -2.75 -16.24 -6.85
CA ILE A 151 -2.99 -14.79 -6.87
C ILE A 151 -2.55 -14.14 -5.54
N ALA A 152 -2.96 -14.71 -4.40
CA ALA A 152 -2.50 -14.27 -3.08
C ALA A 152 -1.06 -14.73 -2.80
N ASN A 153 -0.76 -16.03 -3.01
CA ASN A 153 0.53 -16.61 -2.62
C ASN A 153 1.72 -15.97 -3.35
N ARG A 154 1.54 -15.50 -4.60
CA ARG A 154 2.61 -14.84 -5.37
C ARG A 154 2.95 -13.45 -4.80
N VAL A 155 1.97 -12.72 -4.26
CA VAL A 155 2.21 -11.46 -3.53
C VAL A 155 3.02 -11.74 -2.26
N SER A 156 2.61 -12.72 -1.45
CA SER A 156 3.35 -13.13 -0.26
C SER A 156 4.78 -13.59 -0.59
N TYR A 157 4.96 -14.35 -1.67
CA TYR A 157 6.28 -14.79 -2.14
C TYR A 157 7.16 -13.63 -2.61
N ALA A 158 6.64 -12.75 -3.47
CA ALA A 158 7.41 -11.64 -4.06
C ALA A 158 7.86 -10.59 -3.04
N LEU A 159 7.16 -10.47 -1.90
CA LEU A 159 7.47 -9.54 -0.81
C LEU A 159 8.00 -10.25 0.46
N GLY A 160 8.20 -11.57 0.42
CA GLY A 160 8.75 -12.36 1.54
C GLY A 160 7.87 -12.47 2.80
N LEU A 161 6.57 -12.26 2.66
CA LEU A 161 5.60 -12.17 3.77
C LEU A 161 5.30 -13.55 4.39
N ARG A 162 5.00 -13.59 5.70
CA ARG A 162 4.75 -14.82 6.48
C ARG A 162 3.43 -14.85 7.25
N GLY A 163 2.50 -13.93 6.99
CA GLY A 163 1.11 -14.06 7.44
C GLY A 163 0.32 -15.06 6.59
N PRO A 164 -0.98 -15.27 6.88
CA PRO A 164 -1.87 -16.07 6.05
C PRO A 164 -1.92 -15.51 4.62
N SER A 165 -1.93 -16.38 3.62
CA SER A 165 -2.10 -16.02 2.21
C SER A 165 -3.26 -16.83 1.62
N VAL A 166 -4.31 -16.14 1.20
CA VAL A 166 -5.62 -16.75 0.91
C VAL A 166 -6.26 -16.10 -0.32
N ALA A 167 -6.59 -16.90 -1.32
CA ALA A 167 -7.56 -16.54 -2.35
C ALA A 167 -8.98 -16.89 -1.88
N VAL A 168 -9.94 -15.99 -2.10
CA VAL A 168 -11.32 -16.11 -1.63
C VAL A 168 -12.27 -16.14 -2.81
N ASP A 169 -13.19 -17.11 -2.81
CA ASP A 169 -14.30 -17.19 -3.76
C ASP A 169 -15.61 -17.38 -2.98
N THR A 170 -16.43 -16.35 -2.99
CA THR A 170 -17.83 -16.33 -2.54
C THR A 170 -18.73 -15.70 -3.62
N GLY A 171 -18.32 -15.77 -4.90
CA GLY A 171 -18.94 -15.01 -5.97
C GLY A 171 -18.73 -13.50 -5.84
N GLN A 172 -19.77 -12.71 -6.06
CA GLN A 172 -19.74 -11.24 -6.14
C GLN A 172 -19.45 -10.53 -4.80
N SER A 173 -19.41 -11.26 -3.68
CA SER A 173 -18.97 -10.76 -2.37
C SER A 173 -17.48 -11.00 -2.06
N SER A 174 -16.75 -11.73 -2.92
CA SER A 174 -15.40 -12.27 -2.63
C SER A 174 -14.40 -11.25 -2.09
N SER A 175 -14.26 -10.08 -2.72
CA SER A 175 -13.31 -9.07 -2.26
C SER A 175 -13.67 -8.47 -0.89
N LEU A 176 -14.96 -8.39 -0.55
CA LEU A 176 -15.40 -7.87 0.74
C LEU A 176 -15.29 -8.95 1.81
N ALA A 177 -15.55 -10.23 1.47
CA ALA A 177 -15.24 -11.38 2.31
C ALA A 177 -13.73 -11.47 2.63
N ALA A 178 -12.86 -11.19 1.65
CA ALA A 178 -11.42 -11.15 1.84
C ALA A 178 -10.98 -10.04 2.82
N VAL A 179 -11.55 -8.83 2.71
CA VAL A 179 -11.32 -7.75 3.68
C VAL A 179 -11.89 -8.11 5.07
N HIS A 180 -12.99 -8.84 5.16
CA HIS A 180 -13.56 -9.30 6.43
C HIS A 180 -12.62 -10.30 7.14
N LEU A 181 -12.11 -11.30 6.41
CA LEU A 181 -11.13 -12.26 6.93
C LEU A 181 -9.81 -11.58 7.36
N ALA A 182 -9.37 -10.56 6.62
CA ALA A 182 -8.21 -9.76 6.97
C ALA A 182 -8.41 -8.98 8.30
N CYS A 183 -9.58 -8.35 8.47
CA CYS A 183 -9.96 -7.69 9.72
C CYS A 183 -9.98 -8.68 10.91
N GLU A 184 -10.52 -9.89 10.72
CA GLU A 184 -10.54 -10.92 11.76
C GLU A 184 -9.14 -11.43 12.12
N SER A 185 -8.27 -11.66 11.13
CA SER A 185 -6.89 -12.11 11.35
C SER A 185 -6.04 -11.04 12.08
N LEU A 186 -6.32 -9.75 11.83
CA LEU A 186 -5.75 -8.62 12.58
C LEU A 186 -6.26 -8.55 14.02
N ARG A 187 -7.59 -8.71 14.25
CA ARG A 187 -8.20 -8.74 15.60
C ARG A 187 -7.69 -9.90 16.44
N ARG A 188 -7.48 -11.07 15.83
CA ARG A 188 -6.94 -12.28 16.48
C ARG A 188 -5.43 -12.21 16.72
N GLY A 189 -4.74 -11.24 16.10
CA GLY A 189 -3.30 -11.07 16.22
C GLY A 189 -2.47 -12.14 15.51
N GLU A 190 -3.10 -12.97 14.67
CA GLU A 190 -2.43 -13.87 13.71
C GLU A 190 -1.55 -13.06 12.75
N THR A 191 -2.13 -11.95 12.26
CA THR A 191 -1.58 -10.99 11.31
C THR A 191 -1.30 -9.66 12.03
N GLU A 192 -0.28 -8.92 11.58
CA GLU A 192 0.06 -7.58 12.12
C GLU A 192 -0.09 -6.43 11.12
N THR A 193 -0.17 -6.74 9.82
CA THR A 193 -0.60 -5.84 8.74
C THR A 193 -1.24 -6.71 7.67
N ALA A 194 -2.35 -6.32 7.05
CA ALA A 194 -2.98 -7.12 6.01
C ALA A 194 -3.14 -6.34 4.71
N VAL A 195 -2.87 -6.98 3.59
CA VAL A 195 -3.27 -6.51 2.25
C VAL A 195 -4.51 -7.27 1.85
N ALA A 196 -5.61 -6.58 1.56
CA ALA A 196 -6.89 -7.21 1.28
C ALA A 196 -7.69 -6.52 0.18
N GLY A 197 -8.49 -7.28 -0.57
CA GLY A 197 -9.33 -6.73 -1.63
C GLY A 197 -9.65 -7.79 -2.69
N GLY A 198 -9.56 -7.44 -3.97
CA GLY A 198 -9.86 -8.39 -5.04
C GLY A 198 -9.55 -7.90 -6.46
N VAL A 199 -9.53 -8.85 -7.39
CA VAL A 199 -9.28 -8.66 -8.81
C VAL A 199 -10.30 -9.45 -9.64
N GLN A 200 -10.62 -8.95 -10.83
CA GLN A 200 -11.50 -9.59 -11.80
C GLN A 200 -11.13 -9.12 -13.21
N LEU A 201 -10.80 -10.01 -14.15
CA LEU A 201 -10.52 -9.64 -15.53
C LEU A 201 -11.34 -10.50 -16.51
N ASN A 202 -11.91 -9.86 -17.53
CA ASN A 202 -12.85 -10.49 -18.45
C ASN A 202 -12.10 -10.85 -19.74
N LEU A 203 -11.59 -12.08 -19.81
CA LEU A 203 -10.62 -12.47 -20.82
C LEU A 203 -11.21 -13.40 -21.89
N ALA A 204 -12.37 -14.02 -21.65
CA ALA A 204 -13.08 -14.87 -22.60
C ALA A 204 -14.52 -14.38 -22.85
N PRO A 205 -15.09 -14.58 -24.06
CA PRO A 205 -16.49 -14.25 -24.32
C PRO A 205 -17.47 -15.16 -23.55
N ASP A 206 -17.04 -16.36 -23.19
CA ASP A 206 -17.88 -17.38 -22.55
C ASP A 206 -18.46 -16.93 -21.21
N SER A 207 -17.68 -16.21 -20.39
CA SER A 207 -18.14 -15.67 -19.10
C SER A 207 -19.23 -14.60 -19.30
N PHE A 208 -19.11 -13.76 -20.33
CA PHE A 208 -20.16 -12.83 -20.77
C PHE A 208 -21.41 -13.56 -21.29
N ILE A 209 -21.25 -14.57 -22.15
CA ILE A 209 -22.35 -15.35 -22.74
C ILE A 209 -23.11 -16.13 -21.65
N ALA A 210 -22.40 -16.70 -20.66
CA ALA A 210 -22.99 -17.35 -19.51
C ALA A 210 -23.82 -16.37 -18.66
N ALA A 211 -23.26 -15.21 -18.31
CA ALA A 211 -23.98 -14.18 -17.54
C ALA A 211 -25.21 -13.63 -18.28
N SER A 212 -25.13 -13.49 -19.62
CA SER A 212 -26.27 -13.11 -20.46
C SER A 212 -27.37 -14.18 -20.48
N ARG A 213 -27.00 -15.45 -20.68
CA ARG A 213 -27.96 -16.59 -20.67
C ARG A 213 -28.57 -16.84 -19.29
N PHE A 214 -27.87 -16.47 -18.22
CA PHE A 214 -28.38 -16.45 -16.85
C PHE A 214 -29.34 -15.27 -16.58
N GLY A 215 -29.46 -14.31 -17.51
CA GLY A 215 -30.37 -13.17 -17.40
C GLY A 215 -29.86 -12.03 -16.50
N ALA A 216 -28.57 -12.01 -16.16
CA ALA A 216 -28.00 -11.00 -15.27
C ALA A 216 -27.64 -9.66 -15.95
N LEU A 217 -27.46 -9.65 -17.28
CA LEU A 217 -26.92 -8.50 -18.00
C LEU A 217 -28.00 -7.58 -18.55
N SER A 218 -27.84 -6.26 -18.33
CA SER A 218 -28.70 -5.24 -18.92
C SER A 218 -28.56 -5.22 -20.45
N PRO A 219 -29.67 -5.32 -21.22
CA PRO A 219 -29.63 -5.21 -22.69
C PRO A 219 -29.32 -3.80 -23.18
N ASP A 220 -29.48 -2.78 -22.34
CA ASP A 220 -29.22 -1.38 -22.65
C ASP A 220 -27.75 -0.98 -22.45
N GLY A 221 -26.98 -1.81 -21.73
CA GLY A 221 -25.61 -1.50 -21.34
C GLY A 221 -25.52 -0.47 -20.22
N ARG A 222 -26.46 -0.46 -19.27
CA ARG A 222 -26.41 0.39 -18.07
C ARG A 222 -26.92 -0.34 -16.83
N SER A 223 -26.32 -0.06 -15.67
CA SER A 223 -26.86 -0.47 -14.37
C SER A 223 -27.87 0.59 -13.91
N TYR A 224 -29.11 0.19 -13.63
CA TYR A 224 -30.24 1.07 -13.27
C TYR A 224 -30.65 0.87 -11.80
N THR A 225 -29.73 1.12 -10.86
CA THR A 225 -29.93 0.82 -9.44
C THR A 225 -31.14 1.58 -8.85
N PHE A 226 -32.07 0.81 -8.26
CA PHE A 226 -33.33 1.27 -7.65
C PHE A 226 -34.28 2.06 -8.59
N ASP A 227 -34.00 2.12 -9.90
CA ASP A 227 -34.81 2.81 -10.91
C ASP A 227 -35.81 1.85 -11.57
N ALA A 228 -36.96 2.36 -12.04
CA ALA A 228 -38.01 1.57 -12.69
C ALA A 228 -37.54 0.83 -13.97
N ARG A 229 -36.40 1.22 -14.55
CA ARG A 229 -35.76 0.56 -15.70
C ARG A 229 -34.86 -0.62 -15.31
N ALA A 230 -34.69 -0.92 -14.02
CA ALA A 230 -33.92 -2.05 -13.48
C ALA A 230 -34.09 -3.35 -14.30
N ASN A 231 -33.03 -3.74 -15.02
CA ASN A 231 -33.05 -4.85 -15.98
C ASN A 231 -31.74 -5.66 -16.02
N GLY A 232 -30.92 -5.58 -14.96
CA GLY A 232 -29.62 -6.24 -14.85
C GLY A 232 -28.46 -5.24 -14.71
N TYR A 233 -27.23 -5.77 -14.67
CA TYR A 233 -26.00 -4.98 -14.58
C TYR A 233 -25.18 -5.03 -15.88
N VAL A 234 -24.13 -4.21 -15.95
CA VAL A 234 -23.07 -4.33 -16.96
C VAL A 234 -21.83 -4.95 -16.32
N ARG A 235 -21.18 -5.94 -16.95
CA ARG A 235 -19.91 -6.48 -16.42
C ARG A 235 -18.81 -5.41 -16.51
N GLY A 236 -18.02 -5.31 -15.46
CA GLY A 236 -16.76 -4.57 -15.44
C GLY A 236 -15.58 -5.51 -15.18
N GLU A 237 -14.37 -5.05 -15.47
CA GLU A 237 -13.11 -5.67 -15.03
C GLU A 237 -12.21 -4.64 -14.34
N GLY A 238 -11.23 -5.12 -13.58
CA GLY A 238 -10.29 -4.31 -12.81
C GLY A 238 -9.97 -4.93 -11.45
N GLY A 239 -9.59 -4.11 -10.48
CA GLY A 239 -9.34 -4.55 -9.13
C GLY A 239 -8.97 -3.42 -8.18
N GLY A 240 -8.83 -3.79 -6.91
CA GLY A 240 -8.31 -2.91 -5.88
C GLY A 240 -7.83 -3.68 -4.66
N LEU A 241 -6.94 -3.05 -3.89
CA LEU A 241 -6.41 -3.57 -2.63
C LEU A 241 -6.31 -2.43 -1.61
N VAL A 242 -6.62 -2.73 -0.36
CA VAL A 242 -6.41 -1.88 0.82
C VAL A 242 -5.33 -2.49 1.72
N VAL A 243 -4.57 -1.62 2.40
CA VAL A 243 -3.64 -1.97 3.46
C VAL A 243 -4.28 -1.68 4.81
N LEU A 244 -4.24 -2.65 5.72
CA LEU A 244 -4.96 -2.65 6.99
C LEU A 244 -4.02 -2.92 8.17
N LYS A 245 -4.25 -2.21 9.28
CA LYS A 245 -3.69 -2.52 10.62
C LYS A 245 -4.79 -2.36 11.66
N ARG A 246 -4.62 -2.87 12.89
CA ARG A 246 -5.46 -2.41 14.00
C ARG A 246 -5.20 -0.92 14.24
N LEU A 247 -6.22 -0.17 14.61
CA LEU A 247 -6.13 1.28 14.79
C LEU A 247 -5.04 1.70 15.81
N PRO A 248 -4.86 1.04 16.98
CA PRO A 248 -3.78 1.38 17.91
C PRO A 248 -2.38 1.15 17.33
N ASP A 249 -2.19 0.13 16.49
CA ASP A 249 -0.91 -0.12 15.80
C ASP A 249 -0.62 0.97 14.76
N ALA A 250 -1.63 1.35 13.96
CA ALA A 250 -1.49 2.43 12.98
C ALA A 250 -1.14 3.79 13.63
N LEU A 251 -1.80 4.11 14.74
CA LEU A 251 -1.54 5.34 15.50
C LEU A 251 -0.16 5.32 16.20
N ARG A 252 0.32 4.16 16.63
CA ARG A 252 1.68 4.00 17.19
C ARG A 252 2.77 4.16 16.12
N ASP A 253 2.57 3.54 14.97
CA ASP A 253 3.57 3.49 13.90
C ASP A 253 3.62 4.81 13.09
N GLY A 254 2.61 5.67 13.24
CA GLY A 254 2.50 6.95 12.54
C GLY A 254 1.98 6.82 11.12
N ASP A 255 1.28 5.73 10.81
CA ASP A 255 0.69 5.51 9.48
C ASP A 255 -0.43 6.55 9.22
N PRO A 256 -0.63 6.98 7.97
CA PRO A 256 -1.82 7.75 7.61
C PRO A 256 -3.07 6.88 7.81
N VAL A 257 -4.11 7.42 8.45
CA VAL A 257 -5.43 6.76 8.51
C VAL A 257 -6.35 7.42 7.48
N LEU A 258 -6.91 6.61 6.57
CA LEU A 258 -7.89 7.06 5.57
C LEU A 258 -9.32 6.97 6.14
N CYS A 259 -9.64 5.84 6.78
CA CYS A 259 -10.88 5.60 7.52
C CYS A 259 -10.67 4.47 8.55
N VAL A 260 -11.70 4.22 9.35
CA VAL A 260 -11.73 3.14 10.35
C VAL A 260 -12.86 2.16 10.04
N ILE A 261 -12.56 0.88 9.87
CA ILE A 261 -13.56 -0.19 9.85
C ILE A 261 -13.90 -0.52 11.32
N ARG A 262 -15.09 -0.11 11.74
CA ARG A 262 -15.64 -0.30 13.09
C ARG A 262 -16.07 -1.75 13.32
N GLY A 263 -16.83 -2.30 12.37
CA GLY A 263 -17.38 -3.64 12.44
C GLY A 263 -17.60 -4.24 11.05
N SER A 264 -17.80 -5.56 11.01
CA SER A 264 -17.99 -6.32 9.78
C SER A 264 -18.73 -7.62 10.07
N GLU A 265 -19.66 -7.99 9.20
CA GLU A 265 -20.36 -9.27 9.24
C GLU A 265 -20.25 -10.00 7.90
N ALA A 266 -20.22 -11.33 7.95
CA ALA A 266 -20.39 -12.19 6.79
C ALA A 266 -21.32 -13.35 7.18
N ASN A 267 -22.41 -13.56 6.42
CA ASN A 267 -23.33 -14.68 6.62
C ASN A 267 -23.69 -15.33 5.28
N ASN A 268 -24.68 -16.23 5.29
CA ASN A 268 -25.26 -16.80 4.08
C ASN A 268 -26.79 -16.86 4.22
N ASP A 269 -27.52 -16.56 3.15
CA ASP A 269 -29.00 -16.65 3.08
C ASP A 269 -29.52 -18.08 3.34
N GLY A 270 -28.68 -19.10 3.13
CA GLY A 270 -28.93 -20.49 3.47
C GLY A 270 -29.87 -21.18 2.48
N GLY A 271 -31.16 -20.87 2.55
CA GLY A 271 -32.20 -21.47 1.72
C GLY A 271 -33.33 -20.50 1.40
N GLY A 272 -33.99 -20.74 0.27
CA GLY A 272 -35.06 -19.89 -0.26
C GLY A 272 -35.61 -20.46 -1.56
N ASP A 273 -36.31 -19.63 -2.34
CA ASP A 273 -37.01 -20.05 -3.56
C ASP A 273 -36.07 -20.59 -4.66
N SER A 274 -34.82 -20.15 -4.68
CA SER A 274 -33.76 -20.71 -5.53
C SER A 274 -32.37 -20.44 -4.94
N LEU A 275 -31.36 -21.18 -5.41
CA LEU A 275 -29.94 -20.99 -5.03
C LEU A 275 -29.44 -19.54 -5.26
N THR A 276 -30.03 -18.83 -6.22
CA THR A 276 -29.59 -17.49 -6.64
C THR A 276 -30.62 -16.39 -6.34
N THR A 277 -31.65 -16.69 -5.54
CA THR A 277 -32.61 -15.70 -5.04
C THR A 277 -32.10 -15.14 -3.71
N PRO A 278 -31.77 -13.84 -3.61
CA PRO A 278 -31.32 -13.24 -2.36
C PRO A 278 -32.46 -13.16 -1.33
N ALA A 279 -32.15 -13.25 -0.04
CA ALA A 279 -33.14 -13.28 1.03
C ALA A 279 -33.06 -12.06 1.96
N ALA A 280 -34.15 -11.29 2.06
CA ALA A 280 -34.20 -10.07 2.88
C ALA A 280 -33.85 -10.34 4.35
N HIS A 281 -34.35 -11.45 4.92
CA HIS A 281 -34.06 -11.84 6.30
C HIS A 281 -32.55 -12.14 6.54
N GLY A 282 -31.84 -12.66 5.54
CA GLY A 282 -30.41 -12.95 5.62
C GLY A 282 -29.59 -11.66 5.60
N GLN A 283 -29.95 -10.72 4.71
CA GLN A 283 -29.35 -9.39 4.66
C GLN A 283 -29.67 -8.55 5.90
N GLU A 284 -30.90 -8.61 6.43
CA GLU A 284 -31.27 -7.99 7.71
C GLU A 284 -30.42 -8.52 8.87
N ALA A 285 -30.30 -9.84 9.02
CA ALA A 285 -29.52 -10.45 10.09
C ALA A 285 -28.05 -10.04 10.02
N MET A 286 -27.48 -10.01 8.80
CA MET A 286 -26.13 -9.51 8.54
C MET A 286 -25.98 -8.04 8.93
N LEU A 287 -26.89 -7.15 8.50
CA LEU A 287 -26.85 -5.73 8.82
C LEU A 287 -26.92 -5.51 10.34
N ARG A 288 -27.89 -6.14 11.02
CA ARG A 288 -28.08 -6.00 12.48
C ARG A 288 -26.82 -6.41 13.25
N ALA A 289 -26.23 -7.56 12.92
CA ALA A 289 -25.02 -8.04 13.58
C ALA A 289 -23.76 -7.23 13.21
N ALA A 290 -23.67 -6.69 11.99
CA ALA A 290 -22.57 -5.78 11.61
C ALA A 290 -22.56 -4.49 12.44
N TYR A 291 -23.73 -3.87 12.67
CA TYR A 291 -23.87 -2.67 13.48
C TYR A 291 -23.72 -2.92 14.99
N GLU A 292 -24.20 -4.07 15.47
CA GLU A 292 -23.95 -4.53 16.85
C GLU A 292 -22.45 -4.70 17.11
N ARG A 293 -21.73 -5.46 16.26
CA ARG A 293 -20.27 -5.63 16.35
C ARG A 293 -19.50 -4.31 16.21
N ALA A 294 -20.02 -3.36 15.45
CA ALA A 294 -19.40 -2.05 15.30
C ALA A 294 -19.58 -1.15 16.54
N GLY A 295 -20.54 -1.45 17.43
CA GLY A 295 -20.98 -0.51 18.47
C GLY A 295 -21.55 0.78 17.86
N VAL A 296 -22.31 0.67 16.78
CA VAL A 296 -22.87 1.80 16.02
C VAL A 296 -24.39 1.69 15.97
N ASP A 297 -25.07 2.77 16.32
CA ASP A 297 -26.51 2.93 16.18
C ASP A 297 -26.88 3.10 14.69
N PRO A 298 -27.70 2.21 14.09
CA PRO A 298 -28.11 2.32 12.69
C PRO A 298 -28.76 3.66 12.31
N ALA A 299 -29.44 4.34 13.25
CA ALA A 299 -30.04 5.65 12.99
C ALA A 299 -28.98 6.73 12.68
N LYS A 300 -27.72 6.54 13.12
CA LYS A 300 -26.62 7.52 12.97
C LYS A 300 -25.81 7.34 11.69
N VAL A 301 -25.98 6.23 10.97
CA VAL A 301 -25.34 6.00 9.66
C VAL A 301 -25.92 7.01 8.66
N GLN A 302 -25.10 7.66 7.84
CA GLN A 302 -25.59 8.65 6.87
C GLN A 302 -25.43 8.24 5.40
N TYR A 303 -24.70 7.15 5.12
CA TYR A 303 -24.55 6.60 3.77
C TYR A 303 -24.45 5.07 3.75
N VAL A 304 -24.95 4.42 2.69
CA VAL A 304 -24.57 3.04 2.34
C VAL A 304 -24.21 2.94 0.85
N GLU A 305 -23.01 2.42 0.56
CA GLU A 305 -22.67 1.91 -0.77
C GLU A 305 -23.25 0.50 -0.90
N LEU A 306 -24.17 0.35 -1.84
CA LEU A 306 -25.02 -0.82 -2.06
C LEU A 306 -24.28 -1.95 -2.77
N HIS A 307 -24.81 -3.17 -2.67
CA HIS A 307 -24.59 -4.16 -3.70
C HIS A 307 -25.24 -3.69 -5.01
N GLY A 308 -26.51 -3.26 -4.98
CA GLY A 308 -27.14 -2.32 -5.91
C GLY A 308 -26.85 -2.58 -7.38
N THR A 309 -27.14 -3.79 -7.86
CA THR A 309 -26.79 -4.27 -9.20
C THR A 309 -27.85 -3.98 -10.26
N GLY A 310 -29.07 -3.57 -9.90
CA GLY A 310 -30.17 -3.39 -10.86
C GLY A 310 -30.99 -4.62 -11.29
N PRO A 311 -30.99 -5.83 -10.64
CA PRO A 311 -31.97 -6.86 -10.96
C PRO A 311 -33.31 -6.59 -10.28
N LYS A 312 -34.42 -6.88 -10.98
CA LYS A 312 -35.80 -6.67 -10.51
C LYS A 312 -36.15 -7.37 -9.18
N VAL A 313 -35.41 -8.41 -8.80
CA VAL A 313 -35.59 -9.17 -7.55
C VAL A 313 -34.60 -8.74 -6.46
N GLY A 314 -33.35 -8.45 -6.82
CA GLY A 314 -32.30 -8.11 -5.85
C GLY A 314 -32.44 -6.69 -5.27
N ASP A 315 -32.78 -5.72 -6.11
CA ASP A 315 -32.89 -4.31 -5.69
C ASP A 315 -33.98 -4.08 -4.62
N PRO A 316 -35.21 -4.65 -4.72
CA PRO A 316 -36.20 -4.55 -3.65
C PRO A 316 -35.78 -5.26 -2.35
N VAL A 317 -35.13 -6.42 -2.44
CA VAL A 317 -34.66 -7.19 -1.28
C VAL A 317 -33.60 -6.41 -0.48
N GLU A 318 -32.65 -5.76 -1.17
CA GLU A 318 -31.67 -4.90 -0.50
C GLU A 318 -32.31 -3.67 0.12
N ALA A 319 -33.24 -3.02 -0.59
CA ALA A 319 -33.94 -1.85 -0.07
C ALA A 319 -34.83 -2.16 1.16
N GLU A 320 -35.53 -3.29 1.16
CA GLU A 320 -36.33 -3.77 2.30
C GLU A 320 -35.45 -4.01 3.53
N ALA A 321 -34.34 -4.76 3.38
CA ALA A 321 -33.43 -5.05 4.47
C ALA A 321 -32.75 -3.77 5.03
N LEU A 322 -32.39 -2.82 4.18
CA LEU A 322 -31.88 -1.52 4.61
C LEU A 322 -32.95 -0.70 5.34
N GLY A 323 -34.19 -0.66 4.85
CA GLY A 323 -35.30 0.02 5.53
C GLY A 323 -35.58 -0.58 6.91
N ALA A 324 -35.64 -1.90 7.03
CA ALA A 324 -35.93 -2.62 8.28
C ALA A 324 -34.86 -2.47 9.37
N VAL A 325 -33.60 -2.19 9.00
CA VAL A 325 -32.48 -2.06 9.96
C VAL A 325 -32.05 -0.61 10.18
N LEU A 326 -31.92 0.18 9.11
CA LEU A 326 -31.37 1.52 9.10
C LEU A 326 -32.44 2.61 8.93
N GLY A 327 -33.49 2.35 8.17
CA GLY A 327 -34.57 3.31 7.87
C GLY A 327 -35.52 3.52 9.05
N ALA A 328 -36.01 2.43 9.64
CA ALA A 328 -37.12 2.37 10.61
C ALA A 328 -36.90 3.07 11.98
N ARG A 329 -35.84 3.89 12.13
CA ARG A 329 -35.54 4.69 13.34
C ARG A 329 -35.05 6.11 13.02
N ARG A 330 -35.32 6.61 11.81
CA ARG A 330 -34.95 7.96 11.36
C ARG A 330 -36.06 8.97 11.65
N ALA A 331 -35.69 10.24 11.62
CA ALA A 331 -36.65 11.33 11.43
C ALA A 331 -36.92 11.49 9.92
N ASP A 332 -38.11 11.97 9.58
CA ASP A 332 -38.60 12.06 8.19
C ASP A 332 -37.75 13.00 7.31
N ASP A 333 -36.98 13.91 7.92
CA ASP A 333 -36.06 14.86 7.28
C ASP A 333 -34.61 14.35 7.15
N ALA A 334 -34.30 13.15 7.68
CA ALA A 334 -32.95 12.57 7.72
C ALA A 334 -32.84 11.15 7.11
N PRO A 335 -33.36 10.89 5.88
CA PRO A 335 -33.30 9.58 5.24
C PRO A 335 -31.87 9.08 5.02
N LEU A 336 -31.71 7.76 4.94
CA LEU A 336 -30.43 7.15 4.60
C LEU A 336 -30.11 7.41 3.13
N ARG A 337 -28.98 8.08 2.87
CA ARG A 337 -28.46 8.23 1.51
C ARG A 337 -27.84 6.91 1.05
N VAL A 338 -28.16 6.48 -0.17
CA VAL A 338 -27.65 5.23 -0.74
C VAL A 338 -27.07 5.43 -2.14
N GLY A 339 -26.19 4.55 -2.59
CA GLY A 339 -25.67 4.62 -3.96
C GLY A 339 -24.91 3.38 -4.42
N SER A 340 -24.53 3.35 -5.71
CA SER A 340 -23.81 2.20 -6.29
C SER A 340 -22.78 2.65 -7.34
N VAL A 341 -21.50 2.37 -7.08
CA VAL A 341 -20.36 2.56 -7.99
C VAL A 341 -20.52 1.80 -9.32
N LYS A 342 -21.38 0.78 -9.33
CA LYS A 342 -21.63 -0.10 -10.48
C LYS A 342 -22.43 0.59 -11.60
N THR A 343 -22.92 1.80 -11.33
CA THR A 343 -23.49 2.73 -12.33
C THR A 343 -22.41 3.51 -13.10
N ASN A 344 -21.25 3.74 -12.48
CA ASN A 344 -20.10 4.40 -13.09
C ASN A 344 -19.22 3.40 -13.87
N VAL A 345 -18.76 2.32 -13.21
CA VAL A 345 -17.72 1.42 -13.74
C VAL A 345 -18.21 0.00 -14.06
N GLY A 346 -19.50 -0.28 -13.86
CA GLY A 346 -20.07 -1.61 -13.99
C GLY A 346 -19.81 -2.50 -12.77
N HIS A 347 -20.27 -3.74 -12.86
CA HIS A 347 -20.08 -4.75 -11.83
C HIS A 347 -18.77 -5.50 -12.06
N LEU A 348 -17.72 -5.14 -11.30
CA LEU A 348 -16.41 -5.82 -11.32
C LEU A 348 -16.42 -7.18 -10.58
N GLU A 349 -17.56 -7.87 -10.56
CA GLU A 349 -17.83 -9.20 -9.99
C GLU A 349 -17.00 -9.55 -8.74
N GLY A 350 -15.92 -10.34 -8.84
CA GLY A 350 -15.06 -10.75 -7.72
C GLY A 350 -14.38 -9.59 -6.97
N ALA A 351 -14.18 -8.44 -7.63
CA ALA A 351 -13.63 -7.19 -7.10
C ALA A 351 -14.68 -6.09 -6.83
N ALA A 352 -15.97 -6.39 -6.98
CA ALA A 352 -17.02 -5.37 -6.88
C ALA A 352 -17.12 -4.76 -5.47
N GLY A 353 -16.92 -5.56 -4.42
CA GLY A 353 -16.98 -5.10 -3.04
C GLY A 353 -15.81 -4.19 -2.64
N ILE A 354 -14.60 -4.43 -3.14
CA ILE A 354 -13.44 -3.55 -2.88
C ILE A 354 -13.56 -2.24 -3.65
N THR A 355 -14.17 -2.26 -4.84
CA THR A 355 -14.46 -1.04 -5.61
C THR A 355 -15.45 -0.14 -4.86
N GLY A 356 -16.52 -0.73 -4.29
CA GLY A 356 -17.46 -0.01 -3.41
C GLY A 356 -16.79 0.49 -2.12
N LEU A 357 -15.96 -0.34 -1.48
CA LEU A 357 -15.20 0.05 -0.29
C LEU A 357 -14.29 1.25 -0.57
N ILE A 358 -13.53 1.25 -1.67
CA ILE A 358 -12.63 2.35 -2.05
C ILE A 358 -13.42 3.63 -2.36
N LYS A 359 -14.58 3.55 -3.04
CA LYS A 359 -15.49 4.71 -3.18
C LYS A 359 -15.88 5.28 -1.81
N THR A 360 -16.28 4.44 -0.86
CA THR A 360 -16.68 4.89 0.48
C THR A 360 -15.50 5.45 1.30
N VAL A 361 -14.29 4.89 1.16
CA VAL A 361 -13.05 5.46 1.74
C VAL A 361 -12.79 6.86 1.17
N LEU A 362 -12.88 7.04 -0.15
CA LEU A 362 -12.75 8.35 -0.82
C LEU A 362 -13.82 9.34 -0.34
N SER A 363 -15.08 8.89 -0.19
CA SER A 363 -16.17 9.72 0.32
C SER A 363 -15.98 10.16 1.77
N LEU A 364 -15.52 9.26 2.65
CA LEU A 364 -15.23 9.57 4.06
C LEU A 364 -14.02 10.50 4.20
N ALA A 365 -12.96 10.25 3.44
CA ALA A 365 -11.76 11.08 3.40
C ALA A 365 -12.09 12.50 2.92
N HIS A 366 -12.60 12.64 1.70
CA HIS A 366 -12.86 13.96 1.11
C HIS A 366 -14.14 14.63 1.63
N ARG A 367 -14.95 13.95 2.44
CA ARG A 367 -16.23 14.42 3.00
C ARG A 367 -17.22 14.79 1.89
N GLU A 368 -17.32 13.93 0.89
CA GLU A 368 -18.08 14.13 -0.35
C GLU A 368 -18.88 12.86 -0.68
N LEU A 369 -20.16 13.00 -1.02
CA LEU A 369 -20.97 11.88 -1.54
C LEU A 369 -21.07 12.00 -3.06
N PHE A 370 -20.68 10.92 -3.74
CA PHE A 370 -20.62 10.88 -5.21
C PHE A 370 -21.94 10.42 -5.84
N PRO A 371 -22.32 10.98 -6.99
CA PRO A 371 -23.56 10.63 -7.68
C PRO A 371 -23.61 9.17 -8.15
N THR A 372 -24.77 8.56 -7.99
CA THR A 372 -25.18 7.29 -8.58
C THR A 372 -25.95 7.58 -9.85
N LEU A 373 -25.54 6.96 -10.96
CA LEU A 373 -26.04 7.31 -12.29
C LEU A 373 -27.29 6.50 -12.67
N ASN A 374 -28.00 6.97 -13.70
CA ASN A 374 -29.16 6.30 -14.29
C ASN A 374 -30.38 6.15 -13.35
N HIS A 375 -30.50 6.97 -12.30
CA HIS A 375 -31.68 7.01 -11.43
C HIS A 375 -32.50 8.28 -11.74
N GLU A 376 -33.65 8.11 -12.39
CA GLU A 376 -34.58 9.18 -12.81
C GLU A 376 -36.01 8.92 -12.32
N THR A 377 -36.41 7.66 -12.16
CA THR A 377 -37.74 7.28 -11.67
C THR A 377 -37.61 6.10 -10.73
N PRO A 378 -37.95 6.25 -9.43
CA PRO A 378 -37.91 5.14 -8.47
C PRO A 378 -38.67 3.91 -8.95
N ASN A 379 -38.12 2.73 -8.71
CA ASN A 379 -38.78 1.46 -8.97
C ASN A 379 -40.06 1.37 -8.11
N PRO A 380 -41.27 1.18 -8.70
CA PRO A 380 -42.52 1.14 -7.94
C PRO A 380 -42.65 -0.07 -7.00
N ALA A 381 -41.77 -1.07 -7.10
CA ALA A 381 -41.63 -2.15 -6.11
C ALA A 381 -40.80 -1.74 -4.87
N ILE A 382 -40.24 -0.52 -4.84
CA ILE A 382 -39.35 -0.03 -3.80
C ILE A 382 -39.91 1.30 -3.25
N PRO A 383 -40.68 1.28 -2.14
CA PRO A 383 -41.24 2.49 -1.55
C PRO A 383 -40.19 3.25 -0.74
N LEU A 384 -39.22 3.87 -1.43
CA LEU A 384 -38.04 4.52 -0.85
C LEU A 384 -38.37 5.45 0.33
N ASP A 385 -39.38 6.31 0.18
CA ASP A 385 -39.82 7.25 1.21
C ASP A 385 -40.29 6.52 2.48
N THR A 386 -41.04 5.42 2.33
CA THR A 386 -41.53 4.59 3.46
C THR A 386 -40.41 3.75 4.09
N LEU A 387 -39.37 3.41 3.31
CA LEU A 387 -38.17 2.75 3.80
C LEU A 387 -37.15 3.73 4.40
N GLY A 388 -37.41 5.04 4.36
CA GLY A 388 -36.49 6.07 4.84
C GLY A 388 -35.18 6.13 4.05
N LEU A 389 -35.23 5.87 2.73
CA LEU A 389 -34.08 5.80 1.82
C LEU A 389 -34.12 6.94 0.78
N THR A 390 -32.95 7.38 0.32
CA THR A 390 -32.83 8.33 -0.80
C THR A 390 -31.58 8.03 -1.62
N VAL A 391 -31.72 7.89 -2.94
CA VAL A 391 -30.58 7.66 -3.83
C VAL A 391 -29.77 8.95 -4.01
N GLN A 392 -28.46 8.88 -3.77
CA GLN A 392 -27.54 9.98 -4.01
C GLN A 392 -27.36 10.18 -5.52
N THR A 393 -28.02 11.17 -6.12
CA THR A 393 -27.96 11.46 -7.56
C THR A 393 -27.09 12.67 -7.93
N SER A 394 -26.76 13.53 -6.96
CA SER A 394 -25.86 14.69 -7.09
C SER A 394 -24.49 14.44 -6.44
N LEU A 395 -23.52 15.32 -6.73
CA LEU A 395 -22.30 15.47 -5.94
C LEU A 395 -22.58 16.41 -4.76
N ASP A 396 -22.61 15.88 -3.54
CA ASP A 396 -22.90 16.67 -2.34
C ASP A 396 -21.71 16.72 -1.38
N ALA A 397 -21.61 17.80 -0.61
CA ALA A 397 -20.81 17.81 0.60
C ALA A 397 -21.44 16.88 1.66
N TRP A 398 -20.65 15.98 2.24
CA TRP A 398 -21.08 15.14 3.34
C TRP A 398 -21.07 15.95 4.64
N ALA A 399 -22.06 16.84 4.79
CA ALA A 399 -22.35 17.52 6.04
C ALA A 399 -22.76 16.52 7.14
N THR A 400 -22.41 16.85 8.38
CA THR A 400 -22.80 16.18 9.62
C THR A 400 -22.96 17.25 10.69
N GLU A 401 -23.72 16.96 11.74
CA GLU A 401 -23.76 17.79 12.95
C GLU A 401 -22.37 17.99 13.56
N ALA A 402 -22.23 19.06 14.36
CA ALA A 402 -21.01 19.32 15.11
C ALA A 402 -20.64 18.09 15.98
N ASP A 403 -19.36 17.72 15.93
CA ASP A 403 -18.76 16.55 16.60
C ASP A 403 -19.37 15.18 16.25
N ALA A 404 -20.35 15.09 15.34
CA ALA A 404 -20.90 13.83 14.87
C ALA A 404 -20.00 13.19 13.79
N PRO A 405 -19.56 11.93 13.96
CA PRO A 405 -18.73 11.25 12.97
C PRO A 405 -19.52 10.87 11.71
N ARG A 406 -18.86 10.95 10.55
CA ARG A 406 -19.36 10.32 9.31
C ARG A 406 -19.28 8.81 9.45
N LEU A 407 -20.42 8.16 9.24
CA LEU A 407 -20.64 6.73 9.40
C LEU A 407 -21.27 6.17 8.13
N ALA A 408 -20.66 5.10 7.60
CA ALA A 408 -21.02 4.50 6.32
C ALA A 408 -21.21 2.99 6.44
N GLY A 409 -22.10 2.43 5.61
CA GLY A 409 -22.11 1.00 5.30
C GLY A 409 -21.53 0.71 3.91
N VAL A 410 -21.01 -0.50 3.72
CA VAL A 410 -20.66 -1.07 2.40
C VAL A 410 -21.18 -2.50 2.34
N SER A 411 -22.06 -2.79 1.37
CA SER A 411 -22.63 -4.11 1.14
C SER A 411 -22.03 -4.79 -0.10
N SER A 412 -21.84 -6.11 -0.06
CA SER A 412 -21.83 -6.92 -1.28
C SER A 412 -22.36 -8.33 -1.02
N PHE A 413 -23.19 -8.82 -1.94
CA PHE A 413 -23.87 -10.11 -1.87
C PHE A 413 -23.36 -11.01 -3.00
N GLY A 414 -23.08 -12.28 -2.70
CA GLY A 414 -22.67 -13.29 -3.67
C GLY A 414 -23.86 -14.11 -4.14
N MET A 415 -23.88 -14.51 -5.42
CA MET A 415 -24.99 -15.27 -6.01
C MET A 415 -25.25 -16.66 -5.40
N GLY A 416 -24.38 -17.15 -4.50
CA GLY A 416 -24.61 -18.33 -3.66
C GLY A 416 -25.13 -17.99 -2.25
N GLY A 417 -25.74 -16.82 -2.06
CA GLY A 417 -26.32 -16.35 -0.81
C GLY A 417 -25.34 -15.74 0.20
N THR A 418 -24.02 -15.73 -0.06
CA THR A 418 -23.04 -15.20 0.92
C THR A 418 -23.00 -13.68 0.92
N ASN A 419 -23.57 -13.08 1.95
CA ASN A 419 -23.62 -11.64 2.15
C ASN A 419 -22.45 -11.16 3.02
N VAL A 420 -21.92 -9.97 2.72
CA VAL A 420 -20.93 -9.30 3.56
C VAL A 420 -21.28 -7.81 3.68
N HIS A 421 -21.18 -7.27 4.89
CA HIS A 421 -21.33 -5.83 5.14
C HIS A 421 -20.26 -5.29 6.09
N MET A 422 -19.84 -4.05 5.86
CA MET A 422 -18.84 -3.36 6.67
C MET A 422 -19.33 -2.00 7.13
N VAL A 423 -19.07 -1.69 8.41
CA VAL A 423 -19.38 -0.40 9.03
C VAL A 423 -18.09 0.41 9.12
N LEU A 424 -18.08 1.56 8.44
CA LEU A 424 -16.93 2.47 8.39
C LEU A 424 -17.23 3.78 9.14
N GLU A 425 -16.17 4.35 9.68
CA GLU A 425 -16.11 5.70 10.26
C GLU A 425 -14.98 6.50 9.59
N GLN A 426 -15.13 7.83 9.53
CA GLN A 426 -14.04 8.74 9.15
C GLN A 426 -12.77 8.57 10.02
N ALA A 427 -11.62 9.01 9.51
CA ALA A 427 -10.37 9.01 10.27
C ALA A 427 -10.45 9.85 11.57
N PRO A 428 -9.73 9.47 12.66
CA PRO A 428 -9.69 10.25 13.90
C PRO A 428 -9.09 11.64 13.69
N ALA A 429 -9.64 12.66 14.34
CA ALA A 429 -9.16 14.05 14.24
C ALA A 429 -7.72 14.26 14.73
N GLU A 430 -7.19 13.33 15.54
CA GLU A 430 -5.81 13.30 16.04
C GLU A 430 -4.79 12.82 14.98
N ASN A 431 -5.23 12.10 13.94
CA ASN A 431 -4.41 11.67 12.81
C ASN A 431 -5.13 11.96 11.48
N PRO A 432 -5.25 13.24 11.09
CA PRO A 432 -5.88 13.63 9.84
C PRO A 432 -4.98 13.28 8.65
N THR A 433 -5.54 12.65 7.62
CA THR A 433 -4.80 12.35 6.39
C THR A 433 -4.22 13.65 5.79
N PRO A 434 -2.92 13.74 5.46
CA PRO A 434 -2.28 15.01 5.10
C PRO A 434 -2.88 15.76 3.89
N ALA A 435 -3.66 15.09 3.04
CA ALA A 435 -4.32 15.68 1.89
C ALA A 435 -5.63 16.45 2.20
N LEU A 436 -6.12 16.43 3.44
CA LEU A 436 -7.51 16.80 3.76
C LEU A 436 -7.69 18.07 4.61
N THR A 437 -6.62 18.61 5.18
CA THR A 437 -6.69 19.88 5.93
C THR A 437 -5.38 20.66 5.80
N PRO A 438 -5.42 21.96 5.43
CA PRO A 438 -4.31 22.86 5.72
C PRO A 438 -4.26 23.06 7.24
N ALA A 439 -3.44 22.26 7.92
CA ALA A 439 -3.23 22.39 9.36
C ALA A 439 -2.71 23.80 9.69
N PRO A 440 -3.15 24.43 10.78
CA PRO A 440 -2.59 25.71 11.22
C PRO A 440 -1.11 25.51 11.54
N THR A 441 -0.25 26.01 10.66
CA THR A 441 1.20 25.76 10.68
C THR A 441 1.79 26.07 12.05
N PRO A 442 2.22 25.08 12.86
CA PRO A 442 3.10 25.34 13.99
C PRO A 442 4.37 26.00 13.44
N GLU A 443 4.98 26.95 14.15
CA GLU A 443 6.13 27.71 13.65
C GLU A 443 7.22 26.77 13.09
N ARG A 444 7.20 26.55 11.76
CA ARG A 444 8.06 25.56 11.10
C ARG A 444 9.50 26.03 11.30
N PRO A 445 10.43 25.18 11.77
CA PRO A 445 11.85 25.51 11.79
C PRO A 445 12.26 26.05 10.41
N THR A 446 13.02 27.15 10.39
CA THR A 446 13.39 27.86 9.16
C THR A 446 13.79 26.89 8.06
N ALA A 447 13.03 26.87 6.97
CA ALA A 447 13.19 25.87 5.90
C ALA A 447 14.66 25.81 5.43
N PRO A 448 15.21 24.60 5.21
CA PRO A 448 16.61 24.46 4.87
C PRO A 448 16.93 25.13 3.52
N ASP A 449 18.12 25.74 3.43
CA ASP A 449 18.58 26.51 2.25
C ASP A 449 18.58 25.74 0.91
N ALA A 450 18.42 24.41 0.96
CA ALA A 450 18.02 23.54 -0.13
C ALA A 450 17.37 22.25 0.40
N VAL A 451 16.45 21.66 -0.37
CA VAL A 451 15.88 20.32 -0.10
C VAL A 451 16.36 19.33 -1.17
N PRO A 452 16.82 18.11 -0.78
CA PRO A 452 17.06 17.02 -1.73
C PRO A 452 15.76 16.27 -2.05
N TRP A 453 15.42 16.18 -3.33
CA TRP A 453 14.41 15.26 -3.84
C TRP A 453 15.13 14.09 -4.51
N VAL A 454 15.04 12.92 -3.89
CA VAL A 454 15.65 11.68 -4.39
C VAL A 454 14.66 10.89 -5.22
N LEU A 455 15.15 10.22 -6.26
CA LEU A 455 14.37 9.38 -7.16
C LEU A 455 15.16 8.10 -7.43
N SER A 456 14.47 6.97 -7.52
CA SER A 456 15.06 5.73 -8.00
C SER A 456 14.07 4.87 -8.79
N ALA A 457 14.59 3.98 -9.63
CA ALA A 457 13.81 2.96 -10.32
C ALA A 457 14.69 1.77 -10.74
N ARG A 458 14.05 0.70 -11.22
CA ARG A 458 14.70 -0.34 -12.04
C ARG A 458 14.67 0.11 -13.50
N GLY A 459 15.82 0.13 -14.16
CA GLY A 459 15.99 0.70 -15.51
C GLY A 459 15.89 2.23 -15.58
N GLU A 460 16.57 2.82 -16.58
CA GLU A 460 16.52 4.27 -16.81
C GLU A 460 15.15 4.78 -17.28
N GLY A 461 14.39 3.95 -18.01
CA GLY A 461 13.08 4.30 -18.57
C GLY A 461 12.09 4.63 -17.46
N ALA A 462 12.00 3.76 -16.45
CA ALA A 462 11.17 3.98 -15.27
C ALA A 462 11.66 5.18 -14.44
N LEU A 463 12.98 5.42 -14.31
CA LEU A 463 13.50 6.61 -13.63
C LEU A 463 13.07 7.91 -14.34
N ARG A 464 13.11 7.93 -15.68
CA ARG A 464 12.59 9.03 -16.52
C ARG A 464 11.06 9.13 -16.51
N ALA A 465 10.33 8.06 -16.21
CA ALA A 465 8.88 8.11 -15.97
C ALA A 465 8.57 8.71 -14.59
N GLN A 466 9.25 8.25 -13.53
CA GLN A 466 9.05 8.73 -12.17
C GLN A 466 9.39 10.23 -12.02
N ALA A 467 10.47 10.70 -12.66
CA ALA A 467 10.80 12.12 -12.71
C ALA A 467 9.71 12.97 -13.40
N ARG A 468 9.06 12.45 -14.44
CA ARG A 468 7.92 13.12 -15.10
C ARG A 468 6.68 13.13 -14.21
N ARG A 469 6.32 11.99 -13.61
CA ARG A 469 5.18 11.87 -12.68
C ARG A 469 5.31 12.84 -11.50
N LEU A 470 6.47 12.88 -10.84
CA LEU A 470 6.73 13.81 -9.75
C LEU A 470 6.60 15.28 -10.18
N ARG A 471 7.11 15.63 -11.37
CA ARG A 471 7.03 16.99 -11.90
C ARG A 471 5.59 17.42 -12.19
N SER A 472 4.75 16.55 -12.77
CA SER A 472 3.31 16.80 -12.95
C SER A 472 2.60 16.96 -11.62
N PHE A 473 2.72 15.96 -10.74
CA PHE A 473 2.09 15.93 -9.42
C PHE A 473 2.36 17.20 -8.60
N VAL A 474 3.61 17.67 -8.54
CA VAL A 474 3.94 18.90 -7.78
C VAL A 474 3.49 20.18 -8.50
N ALA A 475 3.41 20.19 -9.84
CA ALA A 475 2.90 21.34 -10.60
C ALA A 475 1.37 21.50 -10.46
N GLU A 476 0.64 20.39 -10.43
CA GLU A 476 -0.82 20.33 -10.28
C GLU A 476 -1.29 20.61 -8.83
N ARG A 477 -0.43 20.34 -7.84
CA ARG A 477 -0.69 20.48 -6.40
C ARG A 477 0.18 21.59 -5.79
N PRO A 478 -0.11 22.90 -6.03
CA PRO A 478 0.74 24.03 -5.63
C PRO A 478 0.92 24.21 -4.11
N GLU A 479 0.03 23.62 -3.30
CA GLU A 479 0.01 23.72 -1.84
C GLU A 479 1.07 22.86 -1.12
N LEU A 480 1.60 21.81 -1.77
CA LEU A 480 2.58 20.91 -1.14
C LEU A 480 3.89 21.62 -0.80
N GLY A 481 4.40 21.42 0.43
CA GLY A 481 5.70 21.95 0.82
C GLY A 481 6.86 21.13 0.23
N ALA A 482 7.91 21.82 -0.22
CA ALA A 482 9.06 21.15 -0.84
C ALA A 482 9.79 20.19 0.12
N VAL A 483 9.82 20.52 1.42
CA VAL A 483 10.33 19.64 2.49
C VAL A 483 9.49 18.38 2.61
N ASP A 484 8.17 18.52 2.58
CA ASP A 484 7.22 17.42 2.74
C ASP A 484 7.34 16.43 1.56
N VAL A 485 7.48 16.93 0.33
CA VAL A 485 7.79 16.13 -0.87
C VAL A 485 9.14 15.40 -0.73
N GLY A 486 10.20 16.09 -0.33
CA GLY A 486 11.54 15.51 -0.16
C GLY A 486 11.60 14.44 0.92
N TYR A 487 10.86 14.65 2.02
CA TYR A 487 10.72 13.69 3.12
C TYR A 487 10.06 12.38 2.65
N SER A 488 8.91 12.47 1.97
CA SER A 488 8.21 11.29 1.43
C SER A 488 9.11 10.52 0.44
N LEU A 489 9.73 11.22 -0.51
CA LEU A 489 10.64 10.60 -1.49
C LEU A 489 11.82 9.87 -0.85
N ALA A 490 12.32 10.34 0.30
CA ALA A 490 13.47 9.76 0.98
C ALA A 490 13.14 8.60 1.94
N LEU A 491 11.91 8.53 2.46
CA LEU A 491 11.55 7.63 3.56
C LEU A 491 10.39 6.66 3.27
N THR A 492 9.52 6.98 2.30
CA THR A 492 8.36 6.14 1.96
C THR A 492 8.45 5.52 0.57
N ARG A 493 9.63 5.53 -0.07
CA ARG A 493 9.87 4.93 -1.40
C ARG A 493 11.15 4.08 -1.44
N SER A 494 11.05 2.93 -2.11
CA SER A 494 12.12 1.95 -2.22
C SER A 494 13.32 2.48 -3.04
N ALA A 495 14.54 2.10 -2.65
CA ALA A 495 15.79 2.66 -3.17
C ALA A 495 16.49 1.77 -4.22
N PHE A 496 15.97 1.73 -5.44
CA PHE A 496 16.47 0.92 -6.56
C PHE A 496 17.83 1.40 -7.14
N GLY A 497 18.42 0.60 -8.04
CA GLY A 497 19.80 0.78 -8.54
C GLY A 497 20.05 1.88 -9.58
N HIS A 498 19.03 2.39 -10.28
CA HIS A 498 19.16 3.63 -11.05
C HIS A 498 18.64 4.78 -10.19
N ARG A 499 19.50 5.77 -9.90
CA ARG A 499 19.17 6.86 -8.96
C ARG A 499 19.40 8.23 -9.59
N ALA A 500 18.55 9.18 -9.23
CA ALA A 500 18.72 10.60 -9.49
C ALA A 500 18.41 11.40 -8.22
N ALA A 501 18.98 12.60 -8.11
CA ALA A 501 18.62 13.55 -7.07
C ALA A 501 18.61 14.96 -7.65
N VAL A 502 17.64 15.77 -7.25
CA VAL A 502 17.61 17.21 -7.51
C VAL A 502 17.72 17.91 -6.17
N VAL A 503 18.58 18.93 -6.08
CA VAL A 503 18.79 19.73 -4.86
C VAL A 503 18.57 21.18 -5.23
N GLY A 504 17.57 21.81 -4.63
CA GLY A 504 17.16 23.18 -4.98
C GLY A 504 16.50 23.91 -3.83
N ARG A 505 16.24 25.21 -4.02
CA ARG A 505 15.44 26.02 -3.11
C ARG A 505 13.97 25.83 -3.43
N ASP A 506 13.17 25.65 -2.39
CA ASP A 506 11.73 25.47 -2.46
C ASP A 506 11.32 24.55 -3.63
N ARG A 507 10.47 25.02 -4.54
CA ARG A 507 9.95 24.26 -5.67
C ARG A 507 10.82 24.33 -6.94
N GLU A 508 11.96 25.03 -6.94
CA GLU A 508 12.86 25.06 -8.12
C GLU A 508 13.39 23.65 -8.48
N ALA A 509 13.41 22.72 -7.51
CA ALA A 509 13.71 21.31 -7.75
C ALA A 509 12.73 20.62 -8.72
N ALA A 510 11.48 21.10 -8.85
CA ALA A 510 10.49 20.58 -9.80
C ALA A 510 10.71 21.06 -11.24
N GLU A 511 11.26 22.26 -11.43
CA GLU A 511 11.48 22.82 -12.76
C GLU A 511 12.61 22.12 -13.53
N GLY A 512 13.54 21.51 -12.81
CA GLY A 512 14.78 20.96 -13.34
C GLY A 512 15.84 22.04 -13.60
N PRO A 513 17.06 21.65 -13.97
CA PRO A 513 18.17 22.58 -14.13
C PRO A 513 17.96 23.51 -15.33
N ARG A 514 17.55 24.76 -15.06
CA ARG A 514 17.60 25.88 -16.02
C ARG A 514 19.04 25.97 -16.57
N ARG A 515 19.21 25.70 -17.87
CA ARG A 515 20.50 25.34 -18.51
C ARG A 515 21.66 26.29 -18.13
N SER A 516 22.54 25.83 -17.25
CA SER A 516 23.89 26.37 -17.08
C SER A 516 24.88 25.26 -16.69
N GLY A 517 25.93 25.08 -17.49
CA GLY A 517 27.17 24.34 -17.16
C GLY A 517 27.11 22.93 -16.54
N ARG A 518 27.21 21.88 -17.38
CA ARG A 518 27.78 20.55 -17.03
C ARG A 518 27.08 19.74 -15.91
N GLY A 519 25.89 19.22 -16.19
CA GLY A 519 25.37 18.06 -15.43
C GLY A 519 26.21 16.80 -15.69
N HIS A 520 26.48 16.01 -14.65
CA HIS A 520 26.96 14.62 -14.81
C HIS A 520 25.76 13.69 -15.07
N GLY A 521 25.99 12.56 -15.74
CA GLY A 521 24.95 11.59 -16.10
C GLY A 521 24.38 10.82 -14.89
N PRO A 522 23.32 10.00 -15.11
CA PRO A 522 22.73 9.17 -14.07
C PRO A 522 23.76 8.19 -13.48
N GLY A 523 23.81 8.10 -12.15
CA GLY A 523 24.69 7.17 -11.45
C GLY A 523 24.06 5.79 -11.34
N HIS A 524 24.76 4.76 -11.83
CA HIS A 524 24.38 3.36 -11.58
C HIS A 524 24.92 2.93 -10.22
N GLY A 525 24.01 2.77 -9.25
CA GLY A 525 24.31 2.31 -7.90
C GLY A 525 24.19 0.80 -7.78
N ASP A 526 25.31 0.12 -7.98
CA ASP A 526 25.57 -1.22 -7.43
C ASP A 526 25.61 -1.16 -5.88
N GLU A 527 25.39 -2.27 -5.17
CA GLU A 527 25.30 -2.34 -3.68
C GLU A 527 26.65 -2.22 -2.97
N ARG A 528 27.37 -1.12 -3.25
CA ARG A 528 28.62 -0.79 -2.59
C ARG A 528 28.37 -0.12 -1.25
N ARG A 529 28.55 -0.91 -0.19
CA ARG A 529 28.89 -0.41 1.15
C ARG A 529 30.04 0.60 1.04
N TRP A 530 29.91 1.75 1.71
CA TRP A 530 30.92 2.83 1.61
C TRP A 530 32.16 2.51 2.43
N ASP A 531 33.09 1.78 1.81
CA ASP A 531 34.40 1.42 2.38
C ASP A 531 35.40 2.59 2.35
N GLY A 532 35.03 3.69 3.02
CA GLY A 532 35.92 4.78 3.42
C GLY A 532 35.53 6.17 2.90
N VAL A 533 35.91 7.19 3.68
CA VAL A 533 35.79 8.61 3.31
C VAL A 533 37.20 9.18 3.07
N PRO A 534 37.54 9.65 1.86
CA PRO A 534 38.86 10.22 1.58
C PRO A 534 39.00 11.61 2.22
N VAL A 535 39.98 11.78 3.11
CA VAL A 535 40.29 13.08 3.74
C VAL A 535 41.40 13.79 2.94
N HIS A 536 41.04 14.89 2.27
CA HIS A 536 41.96 15.61 1.39
C HIS A 536 43.07 16.38 2.12
N ARG A 537 44.16 16.66 1.37
CA ARG A 537 45.40 17.31 1.84
C ARG A 537 45.20 18.81 2.08
N ALA A 538 46.18 19.46 2.72
CA ALA A 538 46.17 20.90 2.92
C ALA A 538 46.16 21.68 1.59
N GLY A 539 45.24 22.65 1.47
CA GLY A 539 45.07 23.48 0.28
C GLY A 539 43.62 23.94 0.03
N CYS A 540 42.61 23.20 0.52
CA CYS A 540 41.20 23.43 0.20
C CYS A 540 40.43 24.37 1.16
N ALA A 541 41.13 25.17 1.99
CA ALA A 541 40.48 26.05 2.97
C ALA A 541 40.19 27.44 2.38
N ALA A 542 38.96 27.93 2.57
CA ALA A 542 38.51 29.25 2.12
C ALA A 542 37.74 29.99 3.22
N ALA A 543 37.74 31.32 3.20
CA ALA A 543 37.07 32.13 4.22
C ALA A 543 35.55 31.88 4.22
N GLY A 544 35.02 31.35 5.34
CA GLY A 544 33.61 30.98 5.48
C GLY A 544 33.29 29.50 5.29
N TYR A 545 34.29 28.63 5.11
CA TYR A 545 34.12 27.18 5.06
C TYR A 545 33.26 26.66 6.23
N GLY A 546 32.30 25.77 5.96
CA GLY A 546 31.37 25.21 6.96
C GLY A 546 30.32 26.17 7.54
N ALA A 547 30.41 27.48 7.34
CA ALA A 547 29.56 28.47 8.02
C ALA A 547 28.05 28.35 7.72
N GLY A 548 27.68 27.81 6.55
CA GLY A 548 26.29 27.42 6.24
C GLY A 548 25.86 26.20 7.05
N VAL A 549 26.60 25.10 6.98
CA VAL A 549 26.33 23.84 7.69
C VAL A 549 26.16 24.05 9.21
N VAL A 550 26.98 24.92 9.82
CA VAL A 550 26.92 25.29 11.25
C VAL A 550 25.75 26.22 11.59
N ARG A 551 25.11 26.84 10.59
CA ARG A 551 23.82 27.54 10.77
C ARG A 551 22.65 26.58 10.66
N SER A 552 22.63 25.73 9.64
CA SER A 552 21.46 24.93 9.25
C SER A 552 21.28 23.63 10.03
N LEU A 553 22.35 23.03 10.59
CA LEU A 553 22.28 21.71 11.27
C LEU A 553 22.59 21.78 12.79
N PRO A 554 21.59 21.52 13.67
CA PRO A 554 21.80 21.54 15.13
C PRO A 554 22.85 20.55 15.64
N GLY A 555 22.92 19.33 15.10
CA GLY A 555 23.93 18.32 15.48
C GLY A 555 25.37 18.77 15.18
N VAL A 556 25.56 19.42 14.03
CA VAL A 556 26.85 20.05 13.65
C VAL A 556 27.19 21.18 14.62
N ARG A 557 26.22 22.01 15.00
CA ARG A 557 26.35 23.05 16.03
C ARG A 557 26.81 22.47 17.38
N GLY A 558 26.29 21.30 17.77
CA GLY A 558 26.72 20.54 18.94
C GLY A 558 28.16 20.04 18.82
N GLY A 559 28.50 19.39 17.71
CA GLY A 559 29.86 18.90 17.44
C GLY A 559 30.92 20.01 17.44
N VAL A 560 30.63 21.16 16.83
CA VAL A 560 31.52 22.35 16.84
C VAL A 560 31.70 22.88 18.27
N ARG A 561 30.64 22.97 19.08
CA ARG A 561 30.74 23.36 20.50
C ARG A 561 31.60 22.38 21.30
N CYS A 562 31.43 21.08 21.07
CA CYS A 562 32.20 20.02 21.73
C CYS A 562 33.70 20.10 21.36
N GLY A 563 34.02 20.32 20.09
CA GLY A 563 35.41 20.53 19.64
C GLY A 563 36.06 21.77 20.28
N VAL A 564 35.32 22.85 20.48
CA VAL A 564 35.84 24.07 21.12
C VAL A 564 36.15 23.85 22.61
N CYS A 565 35.28 23.19 23.38
CA CYS A 565 35.57 22.92 24.80
C CYS A 565 36.67 21.86 25.00
N GLY A 566 36.85 20.93 24.06
CA GLY A 566 37.97 19.97 24.09
C GLY A 566 39.36 20.60 23.87
N VAL A 567 39.46 21.68 23.07
CA VAL A 567 40.74 22.36 22.76
C VAL A 567 41.06 23.48 23.77
N GLY A 568 40.04 24.04 24.43
CA GLY A 568 40.13 25.17 25.36
C GLY A 568 41.28 25.12 26.39
N PRO A 569 41.58 23.99 27.05
CA PRO A 569 42.66 23.91 28.05
C PRO A 569 44.09 24.09 27.49
N SER A 570 44.28 23.93 26.18
CA SER A 570 45.62 23.84 25.55
C SER A 570 46.02 25.04 24.69
N CYS A 571 45.13 26.02 24.48
CA CYS A 571 45.36 27.14 23.58
C CYS A 571 44.74 28.43 24.15
N GLY A 572 45.56 29.26 24.79
CA GLY A 572 45.15 30.51 25.46
C GLY A 572 44.62 31.64 24.58
N TRP A 573 44.22 31.36 23.34
CA TRP A 573 43.69 32.31 22.35
C TRP A 573 42.18 32.16 22.08
N PHE A 574 41.49 31.22 22.75
CA PHE A 574 40.03 31.06 22.62
C PHE A 574 39.18 31.99 23.51
N GLY A 575 39.82 32.89 24.26
CA GLY A 575 39.16 34.00 24.96
C GLY A 575 38.87 35.17 24.00
N ALA A 576 37.61 35.32 23.59
CA ALA A 576 37.06 36.43 22.80
C ALA A 576 37.71 36.72 21.43
N GLY A 577 37.02 36.35 20.34
CA GLY A 577 37.33 36.87 18.99
C GLY A 577 36.96 35.93 17.84
N CYS A 578 37.52 34.72 17.84
CA CYS A 578 37.40 33.77 16.72
C CYS A 578 36.11 32.92 16.75
N GLY A 579 34.95 33.55 16.88
CA GLY A 579 33.66 32.91 16.62
C GLY A 579 33.34 32.90 15.12
N VAL A 580 32.67 31.85 14.61
CA VAL A 580 32.18 31.81 13.21
C VAL A 580 30.93 32.69 13.06
N ARG A 581 31.13 34.00 13.21
CA ARG A 581 30.16 35.09 12.99
C ARG A 581 30.90 36.22 12.26
N ARG A 582 30.44 36.63 11.08
CA ARG A 582 30.96 37.84 10.42
C ARG A 582 30.64 39.06 11.29
N GLY A 583 31.62 39.92 11.55
CA GLY A 583 31.39 41.16 12.30
C GLY A 583 32.57 41.71 13.12
N CYS A 584 33.82 41.60 12.64
CA CYS A 584 34.95 42.44 13.07
C CYS A 584 36.12 42.32 12.08
N GLY A 585 37.18 43.11 12.27
CA GLY A 585 38.29 43.30 11.34
C GLY A 585 38.99 42.01 10.86
N GLY A 586 39.49 42.04 9.62
CA GLY A 586 40.07 40.88 8.96
C GLY A 586 41.44 40.47 9.50
N VAL A 587 41.67 39.16 9.58
CA VAL A 587 42.97 38.52 9.85
C VAL A 587 43.18 37.42 8.80
N GLY A 588 44.36 37.38 8.19
CA GLY A 588 44.71 36.39 7.16
C GLY A 588 44.94 34.98 7.72
N PRO A 589 44.90 33.93 6.88
CA PRO A 589 45.08 32.53 7.29
C PRO A 589 46.57 32.16 7.50
N ASP A 590 47.41 33.10 7.92
CA ASP A 590 48.87 33.04 7.84
C ASP A 590 49.51 32.29 9.03
N GLY A 591 48.77 31.35 9.64
CA GLY A 591 49.15 30.61 10.84
C GLY A 591 48.88 29.11 10.73
N VAL A 592 49.93 28.31 10.75
CA VAL A 592 49.85 26.83 10.67
C VAL A 592 49.04 26.21 11.82
N HIS A 593 48.98 26.89 12.98
CA HIS A 593 48.22 26.41 14.14
C HIS A 593 46.73 26.79 14.09
N THR A 594 46.38 28.00 13.61
CA THR A 594 44.99 28.45 13.47
C THR A 594 44.26 27.69 12.38
N ASP A 595 44.90 27.47 11.21
CA ASP A 595 44.37 26.63 10.12
C ASP A 595 44.07 25.19 10.58
N ARG A 596 44.93 24.59 11.41
CA ARG A 596 44.69 23.26 11.99
C ARG A 596 43.50 23.23 12.95
N ALA A 597 43.41 24.20 13.87
CA ALA A 597 42.33 24.24 14.86
C ALA A 597 40.94 24.44 14.22
N VAL A 598 40.83 25.35 13.24
CA VAL A 598 39.58 25.61 12.52
C VAL A 598 39.10 24.38 11.73
N ARG A 599 40.02 23.61 11.12
CA ARG A 599 39.69 22.35 10.44
C ARG A 599 39.22 21.25 11.39
N PHE A 600 39.83 21.15 12.57
CA PHE A 600 39.49 20.13 13.58
C PHE A 600 38.10 20.37 14.17
N GLY A 601 37.81 21.61 14.58
CA GLY A 601 36.52 21.99 15.16
C GLY A 601 35.39 22.25 14.17
N GLY A 602 35.69 22.73 12.95
CA GLY A 602 34.67 23.21 12.00
C GLY A 602 34.62 22.51 10.64
N GLY A 603 35.53 21.58 10.35
CA GLY A 603 35.66 20.93 9.03
C GLY A 603 35.42 19.42 9.07
N ALA A 604 36.48 18.66 9.34
CA ALA A 604 36.49 17.20 9.11
C ALA A 604 35.60 16.41 10.08
N VAL A 605 35.68 16.71 11.40
CA VAL A 605 34.89 16.00 12.41
C VAL A 605 33.40 16.28 12.29
N PRO A 606 32.92 17.54 12.09
CA PRO A 606 31.49 17.78 11.92
C PRO A 606 30.92 17.20 10.62
N VAL A 607 31.65 17.22 9.50
CA VAL A 607 31.20 16.59 8.24
C VAL A 607 31.16 15.06 8.37
N GLY A 608 32.16 14.45 9.01
CA GLY A 608 32.12 13.03 9.35
C GLY A 608 30.93 12.66 10.24
N GLY A 609 30.54 13.54 11.16
CA GLY A 609 29.33 13.41 11.96
C GLY A 609 28.03 13.50 11.14
N VAL A 610 27.94 14.41 10.16
CA VAL A 610 26.78 14.48 9.23
C VAL A 610 26.67 13.19 8.42
N VAL A 611 27.78 12.71 7.84
CA VAL A 611 27.78 11.45 7.08
C VAL A 611 27.41 10.28 7.99
N GLY A 612 27.95 10.22 9.21
CA GLY A 612 27.58 9.22 10.22
C GLY A 612 26.08 9.19 10.56
N CYS A 613 25.46 10.37 10.73
CA CYS A 613 24.03 10.49 11.02
C CYS A 613 23.11 10.25 9.80
N CYS A 614 23.58 10.48 8.57
CA CYS A 614 22.74 10.41 7.37
C CYS A 614 22.97 9.15 6.51
N ALA A 615 24.10 8.45 6.67
CA ALA A 615 24.48 7.28 5.88
C ALA A 615 25.13 6.15 6.71
N GLY A 616 25.19 6.30 8.04
CA GLY A 616 25.90 5.39 8.95
C GLY A 616 27.39 5.69 9.03
N PHE A 617 28.04 5.18 10.08
CA PHE A 617 29.50 5.30 10.23
C PHE A 617 30.23 4.41 9.23
N PRO A 618 31.28 4.90 8.54
CA PRO A 618 32.03 4.11 7.55
C PRO A 618 32.81 2.98 8.23
N GLY A 619 32.94 1.84 7.53
CA GLY A 619 33.61 0.64 8.05
C GLY A 619 35.12 0.80 8.31
N GLY A 620 35.72 1.90 7.88
CA GLY A 620 37.11 2.28 8.15
C GLY A 620 37.38 3.73 7.73
N ALA A 621 38.41 4.34 8.32
CA ALA A 621 38.76 5.74 8.07
C ALA A 621 40.28 5.89 7.81
N PHE A 622 40.66 6.18 6.57
CA PHE A 622 42.06 6.30 6.15
C PHE A 622 42.53 7.77 6.16
N GLY A 623 43.60 8.06 6.91
CA GLY A 623 44.15 9.41 7.06
C GLY A 623 45.54 9.56 6.46
N GLY A 624 45.71 10.48 5.51
CA GLY A 624 47.02 10.85 4.95
C GLY A 624 47.71 11.94 5.79
N GLY A 625 48.64 11.54 6.67
CA GLY A 625 49.35 12.48 7.55
C GLY A 625 48.47 12.98 8.70
N VAL A 626 48.33 14.30 8.87
CA VAL A 626 47.61 14.93 10.00
C VAL A 626 46.07 14.88 9.83
N GLY A 627 45.53 13.75 9.35
CA GLY A 627 44.12 13.55 9.04
C GLY A 627 43.31 12.96 10.20
N CYS A 628 42.03 13.31 10.29
CA CYS A 628 41.15 12.98 11.43
C CYS A 628 40.64 11.52 11.47
N GLY A 629 41.35 10.56 10.84
CA GLY A 629 40.88 9.17 10.70
C GLY A 629 40.61 8.46 12.03
N ALA A 630 41.47 8.68 13.03
CA ALA A 630 41.30 8.10 14.37
C ALA A 630 40.05 8.60 15.13
N CYS A 631 39.54 9.80 14.82
CA CYS A 631 38.26 10.28 15.36
C CYS A 631 37.08 9.65 14.63
N GLY A 632 37.13 9.56 13.30
CA GLY A 632 36.08 8.94 12.48
C GLY A 632 35.89 7.44 12.74
N GLY A 633 36.97 6.73 13.12
CA GLY A 633 36.94 5.34 13.56
C GLY A 633 36.76 5.12 15.07
N GLY A 634 36.40 6.15 15.85
CA GLY A 634 36.10 6.03 17.29
C GLY A 634 37.29 5.81 18.23
N VAL A 635 38.53 5.73 17.73
CA VAL A 635 39.73 5.31 18.48
C VAL A 635 40.14 6.29 19.60
N LEU A 636 39.75 7.57 19.50
CA LEU A 636 40.15 8.63 20.45
C LEU A 636 39.08 8.99 21.49
N ALA A 637 37.93 8.31 21.52
CA ALA A 637 36.82 8.59 22.44
C ALA A 637 36.99 7.91 23.81
N GLY A 638 38.12 8.12 24.50
CA GLY A 638 38.50 7.39 25.72
C GLY A 638 39.20 8.24 26.78
N GLY A 639 38.45 9.04 27.53
CA GLY A 639 38.97 9.86 28.63
C GLY A 639 37.97 10.07 29.76
N ARG A 640 37.90 9.15 30.73
CA ARG A 640 37.07 9.30 31.93
C ARG A 640 37.76 10.20 32.96
N LEU A 641 37.06 11.21 33.45
CA LEU A 641 37.38 11.86 34.73
C LEU A 641 36.85 11.00 35.88
N CYS A 642 37.65 10.03 36.31
CA CYS A 642 37.47 9.30 37.57
C CYS A 642 38.79 9.39 38.36
N ALA A 643 38.82 10.23 39.40
CA ALA A 643 39.98 10.33 40.29
C ALA A 643 39.80 9.40 41.49
N GLY A 644 40.79 8.55 41.77
CA GLY A 644 40.83 7.74 43.00
C GLY A 644 41.58 6.41 42.87
N GLY A 645 42.82 6.36 43.37
CA GLY A 645 43.50 5.12 43.78
C GLY A 645 44.11 4.25 42.65
N GLY A 646 45.45 4.15 42.65
CA GLY A 646 46.16 2.96 42.16
C GLY A 646 46.67 2.13 43.37
N PRO A 647 47.74 1.32 43.24
CA PRO A 647 48.47 0.93 42.02
C PRO A 647 48.49 -0.60 41.79
N GLY A 648 48.87 -1.07 40.60
CA GLY A 648 49.00 -2.51 40.32
C GLY A 648 49.49 -2.80 38.91
N ALA A 649 50.75 -3.18 38.78
CA ALA A 649 51.50 -3.38 37.54
C ALA A 649 51.06 -4.56 36.64
N ALA A 650 51.36 -4.41 35.34
CA ALA A 650 51.93 -5.43 34.43
C ALA A 650 51.11 -6.68 34.02
N ASP A 651 51.24 -7.25 32.81
CA ASP A 651 51.74 -6.74 31.50
C ASP A 651 51.32 -7.75 30.38
N ALA A 652 51.38 -7.32 29.12
CA ALA A 652 51.53 -8.12 27.87
C ALA A 652 50.49 -9.21 27.45
N GLY A 653 50.53 -9.57 26.16
CA GLY A 653 50.05 -10.87 25.63
C GLY A 653 48.57 -10.94 25.17
N ALA A 654 48.16 -10.38 24.03
CA ALA A 654 48.43 -10.84 22.65
C ALA A 654 47.81 -12.22 22.28
N ALA A 655 46.68 -12.17 21.56
CA ALA A 655 45.85 -13.27 21.06
C ALA A 655 46.54 -14.33 20.16
N ARG A 656 45.94 -15.55 20.08
CA ARG A 656 45.42 -16.17 18.81
C ARG A 656 44.86 -17.61 18.95
N ARG A 657 43.72 -17.84 18.27
CA ARG A 657 43.29 -19.03 17.46
C ARG A 657 43.45 -20.48 17.97
N GLY A 658 42.36 -21.25 17.86
CA GLY A 658 42.32 -22.73 17.72
C GLY A 658 41.09 -23.30 18.46
N ARG A 659 40.07 -23.92 17.84
CA ARG A 659 39.92 -25.16 17.03
C ARG A 659 39.92 -26.47 17.85
N ASP A 660 38.87 -27.26 17.60
CA ASP A 660 38.74 -28.74 17.70
C ASP A 660 39.00 -29.38 19.10
N GLY A 661 38.18 -30.29 19.66
CA GLY A 661 36.90 -30.89 19.27
C GLY A 661 36.54 -32.12 20.15
N VAL A 662 35.63 -32.99 19.68
CA VAL A 662 35.48 -34.44 20.03
C VAL A 662 34.86 -34.87 21.40
N ALA A 663 33.63 -35.43 21.32
CA ALA A 663 33.06 -36.61 22.03
C ALA A 663 33.04 -36.71 23.59
N GLU A 664 32.37 -37.66 24.27
CA GLU A 664 31.31 -38.64 23.88
C GLU A 664 30.40 -38.97 25.09
N GLY A 665 29.13 -39.35 24.82
CA GLY A 665 28.36 -40.31 25.62
C GLY A 665 27.50 -39.80 26.80
N ARG A 666 26.60 -40.62 27.37
CA ARG A 666 25.96 -41.89 26.91
C ARG A 666 24.90 -42.33 27.95
N ARG A 667 23.88 -43.09 27.52
CA ARG A 667 22.81 -43.77 28.31
C ARG A 667 21.72 -42.82 28.89
N GLY A 668 20.44 -43.19 28.91
CA GLY A 668 19.76 -44.25 28.14
C GLY A 668 18.49 -44.85 28.77
N GLY A 669 17.59 -45.36 27.92
CA GLY A 669 16.53 -46.35 28.24
C GLY A 669 15.24 -45.81 28.88
N CYS A 670 14.09 -46.48 28.73
CA CYS A 670 13.73 -47.63 27.87
C CYS A 670 12.20 -47.81 27.76
N ASP A 671 11.73 -48.29 26.60
CA ASP A 671 10.70 -49.34 26.34
C ASP A 671 9.35 -49.41 27.12
N THR A 672 8.25 -50.00 26.62
CA THR A 672 7.88 -50.63 25.33
C THR A 672 6.68 -49.83 24.71
N ALA A 673 5.78 -50.23 23.81
CA ALA A 673 5.42 -51.44 23.02
C ALA A 673 4.49 -50.97 21.86
N SER A 674 3.85 -51.79 21.01
CA SER A 674 4.22 -52.96 20.17
C SER A 674 2.91 -53.49 19.54
N GLY A 675 2.82 -53.65 18.21
CA GLY A 675 1.64 -54.24 17.55
C GLY A 675 1.80 -54.43 16.04
N ARG A 676 1.40 -55.59 15.50
CA ARG A 676 1.50 -55.98 14.07
C ARG A 676 0.41 -56.99 13.68
N LEU A 677 -0.06 -56.95 12.42
CA LEU A 677 -0.58 -58.04 11.55
C LEU A 677 -0.69 -57.44 10.12
N ARG A 678 0.09 -57.83 9.10
CA ARG A 678 0.01 -58.99 8.17
C ARG A 678 -1.28 -59.10 7.32
N GLY A 679 -1.12 -59.10 5.98
CA GLY A 679 -2.16 -59.38 4.95
C GLY A 679 -2.23 -60.87 4.54
N PRO A 680 -2.79 -61.25 3.36
CA PRO A 680 -1.99 -61.17 2.10
C PRO A 680 -2.77 -61.07 0.74
N GLY A 681 -2.03 -60.94 -0.38
CA GLY A 681 -2.38 -61.39 -1.75
C GLY A 681 -3.15 -60.41 -2.68
N GLU A 682 -3.01 -60.41 -4.02
CA GLU A 682 -2.08 -61.13 -4.93
C GLU A 682 -1.73 -60.32 -6.22
N ARG A 683 -0.47 -60.44 -6.65
CA ARG A 683 0.11 -60.69 -8.01
C ARG A 683 -0.48 -60.07 -9.30
N GLY A 684 0.45 -59.61 -10.15
CA GLY A 684 0.30 -59.42 -11.61
C GLY A 684 0.89 -58.09 -12.10
N GLY A 685 1.81 -57.98 -13.06
CA GLY A 685 2.58 -59.02 -13.76
C GLY A 685 2.72 -58.76 -15.26
N GLY A 686 3.66 -57.91 -15.70
CA GLY A 686 3.90 -57.66 -17.13
C GLY A 686 5.07 -56.72 -17.42
N GLN A 687 6.13 -57.26 -18.03
CA GLN A 687 7.14 -56.49 -18.77
C GLN A 687 6.79 -56.56 -20.27
N TRP A 688 7.03 -55.49 -21.02
CA TRP A 688 7.39 -55.59 -22.45
C TRP A 688 8.36 -54.45 -22.82
N SER A 689 9.04 -54.61 -23.96
CA SER A 689 10.29 -53.94 -24.30
C SER A 689 10.15 -52.72 -25.22
N GLY A 690 11.22 -51.93 -25.27
CA GLY A 690 11.30 -50.67 -26.00
C GLY A 690 11.20 -50.74 -27.53
N GLY A 691 11.24 -49.54 -28.12
CA GLY A 691 11.30 -49.28 -29.55
C GLY A 691 11.70 -47.83 -29.81
N ASP A 692 12.84 -47.63 -30.45
CA ASP A 692 13.24 -46.34 -31.02
C ASP A 692 12.39 -46.02 -32.26
N GLY A 693 12.10 -44.74 -32.50
CA GLY A 693 11.26 -44.30 -33.63
C GLY A 693 11.44 -42.82 -33.94
N ASP A 694 11.89 -42.54 -35.16
CA ASP A 694 12.44 -41.25 -35.63
C ASP A 694 11.54 -40.00 -35.54
N PHE A 695 12.23 -38.84 -35.57
CA PHE A 695 11.70 -37.52 -35.88
C PHE A 695 10.89 -37.49 -37.19
N ARG A 696 9.76 -36.76 -37.19
CA ARG A 696 9.45 -35.73 -38.20
C ARG A 696 8.37 -34.75 -37.74
#